data_AF-A0A2L0EPE3-F1
#
_entry.id   AF-A0A2L0EPE3-F1
#
_cell.length_a   1.000
_cell.length_b   1.000
_cell.length_c   1.000
_cell.angle_alpha   90.00
_cell.angle_beta   90.00
_cell.angle_gamma   90.00
#
_symmetry.space_group_name_H-M   'P 1'
#
loop_
_entity.id
_entity.type
_entity.pdbx_description
1 polymer ?
#
loop_
_entity_poly.entity_id
_entity_poly.type
_entity_poly.pdbx_seq_one_letter_code
_entity_poly.pdbx_strand_id
1 'polypeptide(L)'
;MKRDGFRFTHALSSAVLWLPAAVLAPFACASSGGDPGELCDPPYTSCDGVCVDLSSDEDSCGACDARCPGGEVCVEGRCEEEATDAEGGGGSGGDGRGETGGTGGEGGTPLECGDDPYIKRCGDACVDTRIDPDHCGRCGVQCDPGRACAGALCQTTCIEGLTRCGSDCVDLSADPQHCGRCGRSCDPGAACERGVCACSLEPSEPIDATIPQRVNGTTVGAEDTRSLSCARGSAPDQAYLFTAPHAGTYLFDTFVASYDTAIAVLSAVGCAELACNDDAEGNQSQVAVDLAEGETVLLVVSGSNGAEGDFTLHVSEYGPVVCAPTALEPVVPQTVAGMTRGLDDSVFSACDSGSSADATYTFTAPEPGRYVFNASSQDEMVVEVLDGSTCTSDSLSCRWGYREARTVAELAAEQTVLVAVSGAEAALDEFTLDIFLAPACPAQDLGTTVPQTVTGSNEGLPDVISSCFTSESGGEATYRFTAPADGLYTFDATDSRFPAVLEVREDSCAGDMIACVDSSSGDARSTLSLLAGQSVVLVVDSHGETGDFELDIYEQLCPVIDLGTAAPQTVTGTTADAPDLLEPICSFFEGPEATYRFTAPADALYVFDTTGSAIDTVLDVRDGTCTGPSLKCNDDAAGEDEGTDSRVSLLLSEGQSVVIAVESDELDGGEYTLNITQLEAPPCPLFDLGSTVPQSVTGNNEGYTDVLTPECASSAGGEATYSFTAPEDGYYIFDTVGSAVDTVLSVREGGCGGPEVACSANGTDSWAFVELSAGETIVVSVDSDGPGGVYALNVTASDGSGTCGTPLATESAVPQVLTGTTRGRIDAVESSCGGWNAPEAVYSFTAPEEGSYTFDLFGSRYDTVIAVYDGDCSTGSELDCNDDYLGLQSLATVSLDAGQTVLVVVDGYRESSGDYTLTIDH
;
A
#
# COMPACT_ATOMS: atom_id res chain seq x y z
N MET A 1 -44.84 36.98 -1.21
CA MET A 1 -46.25 36.57 -1.42
C MET A 1 -46.31 35.05 -1.38
N LYS A 2 -47.09 34.46 -0.45
CA LYS A 2 -47.52 33.03 -0.30
C LYS A 2 -46.42 31.95 -0.49
N ARG A 3 -45.78 31.41 0.55
CA ARG A 3 -46.21 30.46 1.63
C ARG A 3 -46.49 29.02 1.13
N ASP A 4 -45.82 28.08 1.82
CA ASP A 4 -45.96 26.61 1.92
C ASP A 4 -45.17 25.81 0.85
N GLY A 5 -44.27 24.87 1.17
CA GLY A 5 -44.08 24.11 2.41
C GLY A 5 -44.18 22.61 2.10
N PHE A 6 -43.02 21.94 2.07
CA PHE A 6 -42.71 20.65 2.69
C PHE A 6 -43.57 19.36 2.47
N ARG A 7 -42.79 18.28 2.32
CA ARG A 7 -42.97 16.88 2.79
C ARG A 7 -43.43 15.79 1.80
N PHE A 8 -42.45 14.92 1.52
CA PHE A 8 -42.57 13.47 1.39
C PHE A 8 -43.48 12.83 2.46
N THR A 9 -44.14 11.71 2.13
CA THR A 9 -44.22 10.52 3.02
C THR A 9 -44.94 9.33 2.36
N HIS A 10 -44.31 8.14 2.52
CA HIS A 10 -44.88 6.79 2.71
C HIS A 10 -45.16 5.87 1.50
N ALA A 11 -44.15 5.00 1.24
CA ALA A 11 -44.12 3.56 1.56
C ALA A 11 -45.16 2.55 1.02
N LEU A 12 -44.57 1.43 0.54
CA LEU A 12 -45.05 0.04 0.44
C LEU A 12 -46.14 -0.32 -0.59
N SER A 13 -45.77 -1.13 -1.60
CA SER A 13 -46.42 -2.45 -1.80
C SER A 13 -45.67 -3.35 -2.79
N SER A 14 -45.32 -4.54 -2.34
CA SER A 14 -45.01 -5.72 -3.16
C SER A 14 -46.29 -6.26 -3.81
N ALA A 15 -46.29 -6.49 -5.12
CA ALA A 15 -47.30 -7.32 -5.78
C ALA A 15 -46.76 -8.01 -7.05
N VAL A 16 -46.44 -9.29 -6.82
CA VAL A 16 -46.21 -10.40 -7.75
C VAL A 16 -47.38 -10.62 -8.72
N LEU A 17 -47.07 -10.88 -10.01
CA LEU A 17 -47.58 -11.97 -10.89
C LEU A 17 -47.82 -11.56 -12.36
N TRP A 18 -47.13 -12.22 -13.31
CA TRP A 18 -47.66 -13.17 -14.33
C TRP A 18 -46.72 -13.25 -15.55
N LEU A 19 -46.02 -14.39 -15.67
CA LEU A 19 -45.49 -14.95 -16.93
C LEU A 19 -46.65 -15.30 -17.89
N PRO A 20 -46.36 -15.42 -19.20
CA PRO A 20 -46.37 -16.76 -19.76
C PRO A 20 -45.18 -17.08 -20.68
N ALA A 21 -44.85 -18.37 -20.68
CA ALA A 21 -43.76 -18.99 -21.40
C ALA A 21 -44.06 -19.29 -22.88
N ALA A 22 -42.96 -19.40 -23.63
CA ALA A 22 -42.66 -20.36 -24.70
C ALA A 22 -43.35 -20.24 -26.08
N VAL A 23 -42.51 -20.02 -27.10
CA VAL A 23 -42.55 -20.80 -28.35
C VAL A 23 -41.15 -21.32 -28.66
N LEU A 24 -41.02 -22.65 -28.60
CA LEU A 24 -39.93 -23.47 -29.12
C LEU A 24 -39.93 -23.49 -30.65
N ALA A 25 -38.74 -23.67 -31.25
CA ALA A 25 -38.33 -24.83 -32.08
C ALA A 25 -37.31 -24.41 -33.19
N PRO A 26 -36.55 -25.34 -33.81
CA PRO A 26 -35.08 -25.31 -33.80
C PRO A 26 -34.47 -25.31 -35.22
N PHE A 27 -33.22 -24.87 -35.40
CA PHE A 27 -32.41 -25.32 -36.54
C PHE A 27 -30.91 -25.31 -36.20
N ALA A 28 -30.27 -26.42 -36.54
CA ALA A 28 -28.87 -26.74 -36.33
C ALA A 28 -27.98 -26.22 -37.47
N CYS A 29 -26.68 -26.16 -37.16
CA CYS A 29 -25.50 -26.19 -38.03
C CYS A 29 -25.41 -25.21 -39.22
N ALA A 30 -24.53 -24.22 -39.07
CA ALA A 30 -23.55 -23.89 -40.09
C ALA A 30 -22.27 -23.36 -39.41
N SER A 31 -21.23 -24.16 -39.50
CA SER A 31 -19.84 -23.84 -39.19
C SER A 31 -19.25 -22.86 -40.21
N SER A 32 -18.59 -21.82 -39.73
CA SER A 32 -17.54 -21.07 -40.41
C SER A 32 -16.60 -20.62 -39.29
N GLY A 33 -15.45 -21.23 -39.05
CA GLY A 33 -14.36 -21.44 -40.01
C GLY A 33 -13.33 -20.34 -39.76
N GLY A 34 -12.56 -20.47 -38.68
CA GLY A 34 -11.38 -19.68 -38.34
C GLY A 34 -10.36 -20.63 -37.73
N ASP A 35 -9.21 -20.75 -38.36
CA ASP A 35 -8.13 -21.71 -38.10
C ASP A 35 -7.53 -21.61 -36.69
N PRO A 36 -7.01 -22.71 -36.12
CA PRO A 36 -6.08 -22.69 -35.01
C PRO A 36 -4.64 -22.68 -35.56
N GLY A 37 -3.98 -21.53 -35.54
CA GLY A 37 -2.56 -21.46 -35.89
C GLY A 37 -2.08 -20.07 -36.25
N GLU A 38 -1.79 -19.25 -35.24
CA GLU A 38 -0.81 -18.15 -35.36
C GLU A 38 -0.46 -17.64 -33.96
N LEU A 39 0.56 -18.22 -33.33
CA LEU A 39 1.20 -17.68 -32.11
C LEU A 39 2.70 -17.89 -32.21
N CYS A 40 3.33 -17.25 -33.20
CA CYS A 40 4.77 -17.12 -33.26
C CYS A 40 5.09 -15.65 -33.50
N ASP A 41 5.81 -15.02 -32.57
CA ASP A 41 6.26 -13.65 -32.75
C ASP A 41 7.32 -13.57 -33.85
N PRO A 42 7.35 -12.53 -34.70
CA PRO A 42 8.39 -12.38 -35.71
C PRO A 42 9.80 -12.36 -35.06
N PRO A 43 10.80 -13.07 -35.61
CA PRO A 43 10.86 -13.65 -36.96
C PRO A 43 10.39 -15.12 -37.10
N TYR A 44 9.81 -15.72 -36.06
CA TYR A 44 9.47 -17.15 -36.03
C TYR A 44 8.18 -17.45 -36.82
N THR A 45 8.15 -18.56 -37.56
CA THR A 45 6.99 -19.01 -38.34
C THR A 45 6.42 -20.29 -37.74
N SER A 46 5.09 -20.41 -37.70
CA SER A 46 4.42 -21.61 -37.20
C SER A 46 4.56 -22.76 -38.20
N CYS A 47 5.25 -23.82 -37.78
CA CYS A 47 5.41 -25.07 -38.51
C CYS A 47 4.75 -26.20 -37.71
N ASP A 48 3.57 -26.65 -38.16
CA ASP A 48 2.74 -27.64 -37.46
C ASP A 48 2.49 -27.34 -35.96
N GLY A 49 2.33 -26.05 -35.63
CA GLY A 49 2.01 -25.58 -34.28
C GLY A 49 3.22 -25.34 -33.38
N VAL A 50 4.45 -25.51 -33.90
CA VAL A 50 5.71 -25.16 -33.22
C VAL A 50 6.33 -23.94 -33.91
N CYS A 51 6.81 -22.98 -33.13
CA CYS A 51 7.46 -21.78 -33.67
C CYS A 51 8.90 -22.07 -34.05
N VAL A 52 9.21 -21.93 -35.34
CA VAL A 52 10.52 -22.25 -35.90
C VAL A 52 11.07 -21.03 -36.63
N ASP A 53 12.35 -20.72 -36.41
CA ASP A 53 13.03 -19.66 -37.13
C ASP A 53 13.45 -20.17 -38.51
N LEU A 54 12.65 -19.87 -39.53
CA LEU A 54 12.94 -20.28 -40.89
C LEU A 54 14.23 -19.66 -41.44
N SER A 55 14.85 -18.70 -40.73
CA SER A 55 16.09 -18.07 -41.16
C SER A 55 17.35 -18.84 -40.73
N SER A 56 17.26 -19.71 -39.73
CA SER A 56 18.42 -20.35 -39.09
C SER A 56 18.23 -21.85 -38.77
N ASP A 57 17.00 -22.37 -38.76
CA ASP A 57 16.74 -23.78 -38.48
C ASP A 57 17.10 -24.70 -39.66
N GLU A 58 18.00 -25.66 -39.43
CA GLU A 58 18.51 -26.57 -40.46
C GLU A 58 17.49 -27.59 -40.97
N ASP A 59 16.46 -27.90 -40.17
CA ASP A 59 15.39 -28.85 -40.49
C ASP A 59 14.16 -28.14 -41.11
N SER A 60 14.06 -26.82 -41.01
CA SER A 60 13.00 -25.97 -41.59
C SER A 60 13.55 -24.68 -42.23
N CYS A 61 14.47 -24.78 -43.19
CA CYS A 61 15.15 -23.63 -43.77
C CYS A 61 14.33 -22.96 -44.90
N GLY A 62 13.86 -21.74 -44.68
CA GLY A 62 13.07 -20.95 -45.63
C GLY A 62 11.61 -21.39 -45.81
N ALA A 63 11.26 -22.59 -45.32
CA ALA A 63 9.90 -23.12 -45.20
C ALA A 63 9.86 -24.27 -44.18
N CYS A 64 8.70 -24.52 -43.58
CA CYS A 64 8.50 -25.62 -42.63
C CYS A 64 8.87 -26.98 -43.25
N ASP A 65 9.61 -27.80 -42.48
CA ASP A 65 10.14 -29.12 -42.86
C ASP A 65 11.06 -29.14 -44.09
N ALA A 66 11.56 -27.97 -44.52
CA ALA A 66 12.50 -27.85 -45.63
C ALA A 66 13.95 -27.99 -45.14
N ARG A 67 14.35 -29.24 -44.85
CA ARG A 67 15.72 -29.55 -44.41
C ARG A 67 16.78 -29.29 -45.48
N CYS A 68 17.90 -28.70 -45.09
CA CYS A 68 19.02 -28.47 -45.99
C CYS A 68 19.70 -29.79 -46.45
N PRO A 69 19.92 -29.97 -47.76
CA PRO A 69 20.51 -31.19 -48.29
C PRO A 69 22.03 -31.21 -48.12
N GLY A 70 22.55 -32.21 -47.40
CA GLY A 70 23.96 -32.60 -47.49
C GLY A 70 24.98 -31.63 -46.89
N GLY A 71 24.93 -31.39 -45.57
CA GLY A 71 25.98 -30.69 -44.83
C GLY A 71 26.03 -29.17 -45.03
N GLU A 72 25.03 -28.61 -45.73
CA GLU A 72 24.75 -27.18 -45.81
C GLU A 72 24.07 -26.69 -44.52
N VAL A 73 24.28 -25.42 -44.17
CA VAL A 73 23.66 -24.76 -43.00
C VAL A 73 22.60 -23.76 -43.46
N CYS A 74 21.59 -23.52 -42.62
CA CYS A 74 20.55 -22.55 -42.94
C CYS A 74 21.02 -21.13 -42.61
N VAL A 75 21.07 -20.25 -43.61
CA VAL A 75 21.45 -18.84 -43.45
C VAL A 75 20.41 -17.97 -44.16
N GLU A 76 19.74 -17.11 -43.39
CA GLU A 76 18.66 -16.23 -43.86
C GLU A 76 17.56 -16.97 -44.68
N GLY A 77 17.29 -18.22 -44.32
CA GLY A 77 16.24 -19.05 -44.92
C GLY A 77 16.60 -19.62 -46.29
N ARG A 78 17.90 -19.76 -46.56
CA ARG A 78 18.43 -20.54 -47.67
C ARG A 78 19.52 -21.48 -47.19
N CYS A 79 19.54 -22.67 -47.77
CA CYS A 79 20.61 -23.62 -47.55
C CYS A 79 21.83 -23.16 -48.33
N GLU A 80 22.91 -22.86 -47.61
CA GLU A 80 24.18 -22.43 -48.17
C GLU A 80 25.29 -23.37 -47.70
N GLU A 81 26.23 -23.72 -48.59
CA GLU A 81 27.46 -24.41 -48.20
C GLU A 81 28.31 -23.43 -47.37
N GLU A 82 28.80 -23.86 -46.20
CA GLU A 82 29.62 -23.03 -45.30
C GLU A 82 30.72 -22.25 -46.05
N ALA A 83 30.54 -20.93 -46.15
CA ALA A 83 31.55 -20.02 -46.66
C ALA A 83 32.40 -19.49 -45.49
N THR A 84 33.67 -19.90 -45.49
CA THR A 84 34.71 -19.35 -44.62
C THR A 84 35.15 -17.98 -45.17
N ASP A 85 34.65 -16.90 -44.59
CA ASP A 85 35.09 -15.55 -44.96
C ASP A 85 36.16 -15.01 -44.01
N ALA A 86 37.30 -14.73 -44.62
CA ALA A 86 38.25 -13.74 -44.17
C ALA A 86 38.05 -12.47 -45.03
N GLU A 87 37.81 -11.32 -44.41
CA GLU A 87 38.06 -10.01 -45.02
C GLU A 87 39.59 -9.75 -45.10
N GLY A 88 40.18 -9.13 -46.11
CA GLY A 88 39.66 -8.53 -47.34
C GLY A 88 40.79 -7.81 -48.12
N GLY A 89 40.44 -7.26 -49.30
CA GLY A 89 41.12 -6.06 -49.83
C GLY A 89 41.85 -6.13 -51.19
N GLY A 90 41.09 -6.09 -52.29
CA GLY A 90 41.25 -5.09 -53.38
C GLY A 90 42.38 -5.18 -54.43
N GLY A 91 41.99 -5.43 -55.70
CA GLY A 91 42.37 -4.53 -56.81
C GLY A 91 43.08 -5.07 -58.06
N SER A 92 42.27 -5.25 -59.13
CA SER A 92 42.57 -5.15 -60.59
C SER A 92 43.36 -6.24 -61.34
N GLY A 93 42.66 -6.83 -62.31
CA GLY A 93 43.08 -6.76 -63.71
C GLY A 93 43.39 -8.07 -64.45
N GLY A 94 42.38 -8.60 -65.16
CA GLY A 94 42.53 -8.91 -66.59
C GLY A 94 42.97 -10.32 -67.04
N ASP A 95 42.05 -10.92 -67.80
CA ASP A 95 42.24 -11.85 -68.92
C ASP A 95 42.54 -13.34 -68.67
N GLY A 96 41.56 -14.16 -69.08
CA GLY A 96 41.84 -15.08 -70.18
C GLY A 96 41.33 -16.51 -70.08
N ARG A 97 40.05 -16.69 -70.44
CA ARG A 97 39.50 -17.78 -71.28
C ARG A 97 39.93 -19.25 -71.02
N GLY A 98 38.92 -20.08 -70.79
CA GLY A 98 38.51 -21.01 -71.87
C GLY A 98 38.47 -22.50 -71.54
N GLU A 99 37.24 -22.97 -71.38
CA GLU A 99 36.67 -24.21 -71.95
C GLU A 99 37.03 -25.61 -71.42
N THR A 100 35.98 -26.21 -70.84
CA THR A 100 35.37 -27.53 -71.13
C THR A 100 36.08 -28.83 -70.71
N GLY A 101 35.35 -29.59 -69.88
CA GLY A 101 34.81 -30.90 -70.31
C GLY A 101 35.51 -32.17 -69.82
N GLY A 102 34.81 -32.91 -68.94
CA GLY A 102 34.50 -34.33 -69.19
C GLY A 102 35.46 -35.44 -68.71
N THR A 103 34.96 -36.19 -67.72
CA THR A 103 34.96 -37.68 -67.59
C THR A 103 36.26 -38.50 -67.62
N GLY A 104 36.50 -39.23 -66.52
CA GLY A 104 36.77 -40.68 -66.52
C GLY A 104 38.20 -41.21 -66.61
N GLY A 105 38.56 -42.10 -65.68
CA GLY A 105 39.34 -43.32 -65.98
C GLY A 105 40.81 -43.41 -65.53
N GLU A 106 41.04 -44.32 -64.56
CA GLU A 106 42.15 -45.29 -64.44
C GLU A 106 43.64 -44.83 -64.33
N GLY A 107 44.23 -45.18 -63.17
CA GLY A 107 45.51 -45.88 -63.04
C GLY A 107 46.81 -45.24 -63.57
N GLY A 108 47.68 -44.75 -62.67
CA GLY A 108 49.09 -44.50 -63.00
C GLY A 108 49.96 -43.91 -61.86
N THR A 109 50.91 -44.73 -61.38
CA THR A 109 52.22 -44.42 -60.73
C THR A 109 52.28 -43.57 -59.43
N PRO A 110 53.30 -43.78 -58.55
CA PRO A 110 53.45 -43.00 -57.32
C PRO A 110 53.68 -41.53 -57.66
N LEU A 111 52.88 -40.64 -57.07
CA LEU A 111 53.08 -39.19 -57.13
C LEU A 111 54.45 -38.88 -56.52
N GLU A 112 55.39 -38.44 -57.36
CA GLU A 112 56.55 -37.71 -56.88
C GLU A 112 56.00 -36.43 -56.23
N CYS A 113 56.25 -36.26 -54.93
CA CYS A 113 56.05 -34.97 -54.26
C CYS A 113 56.86 -33.96 -55.08
N GLY A 114 56.19 -32.98 -55.70
CA GLY A 114 56.79 -32.12 -56.74
C GLY A 114 58.10 -31.44 -56.32
N ASP A 115 58.79 -30.84 -57.30
CA ASP A 115 60.16 -30.28 -57.17
C ASP A 115 60.32 -29.10 -56.17
N ASP A 116 59.39 -28.89 -55.23
CA ASP A 116 59.59 -27.98 -54.11
C ASP A 116 60.66 -28.57 -53.17
N PRO A 117 61.81 -27.88 -52.97
CA PRO A 117 62.88 -28.38 -52.12
C PRO A 117 62.47 -28.56 -50.64
N TYR A 118 61.30 -28.08 -50.19
CA TYR A 118 60.82 -28.13 -48.82
C TYR A 118 59.68 -29.14 -48.57
N ILE A 119 59.00 -29.60 -49.62
CA ILE A 119 58.04 -30.71 -49.53
C ILE A 119 58.81 -32.03 -49.64
N LYS A 120 58.73 -32.86 -48.60
CA LYS A 120 59.43 -34.15 -48.55
C LYS A 120 58.44 -35.28 -48.48
N ARG A 121 58.82 -36.39 -49.13
CA ARG A 121 58.09 -37.64 -48.99
C ARG A 121 58.41 -38.26 -47.63
N CYS A 122 57.47 -38.13 -46.71
CA CYS A 122 57.56 -38.65 -45.34
C CYS A 122 56.65 -39.88 -45.24
N GLY A 123 57.18 -41.04 -45.62
CA GLY A 123 56.39 -42.25 -45.80
C GLY A 123 55.54 -42.19 -47.08
N ASP A 124 54.22 -42.32 -46.93
CA ASP A 124 53.26 -42.24 -48.04
C ASP A 124 52.65 -40.85 -48.25
N ALA A 125 52.97 -39.88 -47.39
CA ALA A 125 52.50 -38.50 -47.49
C ALA A 125 53.60 -37.54 -48.01
N CYS A 126 53.18 -36.54 -48.77
CA CYS A 126 54.01 -35.38 -49.12
C CYS A 126 53.77 -34.29 -48.08
N VAL A 127 54.79 -33.98 -47.28
CA VAL A 127 54.68 -33.07 -46.14
C VAL A 127 55.57 -31.86 -46.33
N ASP A 128 55.03 -30.66 -46.08
CA ASP A 128 55.84 -29.43 -46.00
C ASP A 128 56.53 -29.36 -44.65
N THR A 129 57.81 -29.75 -44.66
CA THR A 129 58.65 -29.78 -43.46
C THR A 129 58.94 -28.40 -42.87
N ARG A 130 58.45 -27.30 -43.46
CA ARG A 130 58.59 -25.94 -42.89
C ARG A 130 57.54 -25.59 -41.87
N ILE A 131 56.37 -26.23 -41.93
CA ILE A 131 55.18 -25.83 -41.18
C ILE A 131 54.49 -26.99 -40.47
N ASP A 132 54.75 -28.23 -40.88
CA ASP A 132 54.20 -29.41 -40.23
C ASP A 132 54.90 -29.67 -38.88
N PRO A 133 54.19 -29.60 -37.74
CA PRO A 133 54.76 -29.81 -36.41
C PRO A 133 55.23 -31.25 -36.15
N ASP A 134 54.73 -32.24 -36.90
CA ASP A 134 55.13 -33.65 -36.78
C ASP A 134 56.30 -34.03 -37.70
N HIS A 135 56.66 -33.13 -38.62
CA HIS A 135 57.70 -33.33 -39.65
C HIS A 135 58.60 -32.11 -39.86
N CYS A 136 58.86 -31.34 -38.80
CA CYS A 136 59.54 -30.06 -38.83
C CYS A 136 61.05 -30.17 -39.13
N GLY A 137 61.50 -29.52 -40.21
CA GLY A 137 62.89 -29.54 -40.67
C GLY A 137 63.27 -30.78 -41.49
N ARG A 138 62.65 -31.93 -41.21
CA ARG A 138 62.74 -33.18 -41.97
C ARG A 138 61.68 -34.18 -41.51
N CYS A 139 61.42 -35.17 -42.35
CA CYS A 139 60.50 -36.27 -42.01
C CYS A 139 60.81 -36.94 -40.67
N GLY A 140 59.76 -37.12 -39.87
CA GLY A 140 59.81 -37.79 -38.57
C GLY A 140 60.45 -36.97 -37.44
N VAL A 141 60.73 -35.68 -37.64
CA VAL A 141 61.13 -34.78 -36.56
C VAL A 141 59.89 -34.02 -36.09
N GLN A 142 59.34 -34.48 -34.97
CA GLN A 142 58.22 -33.86 -34.29
C GLN A 142 58.71 -32.79 -33.30
N CYS A 143 58.02 -31.66 -33.25
CA CYS A 143 58.22 -30.65 -32.22
C CYS A 143 57.66 -31.10 -30.87
N ASP A 144 58.11 -30.50 -29.76
CA ASP A 144 57.51 -30.83 -28.46
C ASP A 144 55.97 -30.63 -28.52
N PRO A 145 55.17 -31.46 -27.83
CA PRO A 145 53.71 -31.40 -27.91
C PRO A 145 53.15 -29.98 -27.74
N GLY A 146 52.27 -29.57 -28.66
CA GLY A 146 51.66 -28.24 -28.67
C GLY A 146 52.57 -27.10 -29.19
N ARG A 147 53.75 -27.39 -29.76
CA ARG A 147 54.64 -26.41 -30.40
C ARG A 147 54.45 -26.36 -31.92
N ALA A 148 54.49 -25.15 -32.48
CA ALA A 148 54.37 -24.94 -33.92
C ALA A 148 55.70 -25.21 -34.65
N CYS A 149 55.63 -25.68 -35.89
CA CYS A 149 56.77 -25.63 -36.82
C CYS A 149 56.68 -24.35 -37.65
N ALA A 150 57.76 -23.56 -37.70
CA ALA A 150 57.84 -22.43 -38.61
C ALA A 150 59.24 -22.27 -39.16
N GLY A 151 59.35 -22.16 -40.49
CA GLY A 151 60.65 -22.03 -41.17
C GLY A 151 61.54 -23.26 -41.01
N ALA A 152 60.93 -24.45 -40.86
CA ALA A 152 61.62 -25.73 -40.69
C ALA A 152 62.38 -25.86 -39.35
N LEU A 153 61.95 -25.09 -38.35
CA LEU A 153 62.44 -25.12 -36.98
C LEU A 153 61.26 -25.20 -36.01
N CYS A 154 61.36 -26.08 -35.02
CA CYS A 154 60.40 -26.16 -33.94
C CYS A 154 60.45 -24.87 -33.13
N GLN A 155 59.33 -24.18 -33.09
CA GLN A 155 59.21 -22.92 -32.38
C GLN A 155 59.14 -23.17 -30.89
N THR A 156 59.60 -22.18 -30.12
CA THR A 156 59.47 -22.21 -28.66
C THR A 156 58.14 -21.59 -28.20
N THR A 157 57.32 -21.09 -29.12
CA THR A 157 55.96 -20.60 -28.86
C THR A 157 54.96 -21.73 -29.00
N CYS A 158 53.87 -21.67 -28.25
CA CYS A 158 52.77 -22.64 -28.39
C CYS A 158 52.00 -22.39 -29.68
N ILE A 159 51.36 -23.45 -30.19
CA ILE A 159 50.34 -23.33 -31.23
C ILE A 159 49.20 -22.44 -30.70
N GLU A 160 48.57 -21.71 -31.60
CA GLU A 160 47.41 -20.88 -31.28
C GLU A 160 46.33 -21.69 -30.53
N GLY A 161 45.75 -21.09 -29.48
CA GLY A 161 44.83 -21.78 -28.55
C GLY A 161 45.48 -22.43 -27.32
N LEU A 162 46.81 -22.63 -27.30
CA LEU A 162 47.53 -23.20 -26.16
C LEU A 162 48.38 -22.16 -25.42
N THR A 163 48.44 -22.24 -24.10
CA THR A 163 49.22 -21.33 -23.26
C THR A 163 50.52 -21.98 -22.78
N ARG A 164 51.60 -21.22 -22.76
CA ARG A 164 52.90 -21.70 -22.28
C ARG A 164 52.93 -21.77 -20.75
N CYS A 165 52.84 -22.98 -20.22
CA CYS A 165 52.99 -23.26 -18.78
C CYS A 165 54.36 -23.89 -18.52
N GLY A 166 55.38 -23.04 -18.34
CA GLY A 166 56.77 -23.50 -18.18
C GLY A 166 57.38 -24.01 -19.50
N SER A 167 57.74 -25.28 -19.55
CA SER A 167 58.22 -25.96 -20.77
C SER A 167 57.10 -26.45 -21.67
N ASP A 168 55.87 -26.50 -21.17
CA ASP A 168 54.77 -27.21 -21.80
C ASP A 168 53.77 -26.22 -22.42
N CYS A 169 53.00 -26.69 -23.39
CA CYS A 169 51.88 -25.96 -23.99
C CYS A 169 50.60 -26.64 -23.56
N VAL A 170 49.77 -25.91 -22.81
CA VAL A 170 48.61 -26.46 -22.13
C VAL A 170 47.36 -25.69 -22.53
N ASP A 171 46.27 -26.42 -22.71
CA ASP A 171 44.95 -25.83 -22.90
C ASP A 171 44.37 -25.47 -21.53
N LEU A 172 44.38 -24.17 -21.20
CA LEU A 172 43.88 -23.69 -19.91
C LEU A 172 42.36 -23.85 -19.78
N SER A 173 41.64 -24.12 -20.87
CA SER A 173 40.19 -24.29 -20.86
C SER A 173 39.74 -25.70 -20.49
N ALA A 174 40.65 -26.69 -20.60
CA ALA A 174 40.31 -28.11 -20.49
C ALA A 174 41.28 -28.94 -19.64
N ASP A 175 42.49 -28.45 -19.34
CA ASP A 175 43.48 -29.21 -18.55
C ASP A 175 43.20 -29.08 -17.03
N PRO A 176 42.84 -30.18 -16.33
CA PRO A 176 42.55 -30.15 -14.89
C PRO A 176 43.76 -29.80 -14.02
N GLN A 177 44.98 -29.84 -14.52
CA GLN A 177 46.20 -29.45 -13.79
C GLN A 177 46.61 -27.99 -14.03
N HIS A 178 45.98 -27.31 -15.00
CA HIS A 178 46.29 -25.94 -15.39
C HIS A 178 45.03 -25.10 -15.67
N CYS A 179 43.92 -25.36 -14.98
CA CYS A 179 42.61 -24.83 -15.31
C CYS A 179 42.48 -23.31 -15.08
N GLY A 180 42.22 -22.56 -16.16
CA GLY A 180 42.11 -21.10 -16.19
C GLY A 180 43.44 -20.34 -16.06
N ARG A 181 44.48 -20.97 -15.50
CA ARG A 181 45.85 -20.44 -15.46
C ARG A 181 46.88 -21.53 -15.19
N CYS A 182 48.11 -21.32 -15.65
CA CYS A 182 49.21 -22.25 -15.43
C CYS A 182 49.42 -22.59 -13.95
N GLY A 183 49.42 -23.88 -13.61
CA GLY A 183 49.71 -24.39 -12.26
C GLY A 183 48.50 -24.38 -11.31
N ARG A 184 47.29 -24.09 -11.81
CA ARG A 184 46.04 -24.24 -11.06
C ARG A 184 45.47 -25.64 -11.31
N SER A 185 45.71 -26.56 -10.38
CA SER A 185 45.06 -27.87 -10.38
C SER A 185 43.66 -27.79 -9.78
N CYS A 186 42.71 -28.48 -10.40
CA CYS A 186 41.41 -28.78 -9.82
C CYS A 186 41.52 -29.86 -8.76
N ASP A 187 40.49 -29.98 -7.93
CA ASP A 187 40.41 -31.02 -6.90
C ASP A 187 40.45 -32.43 -7.53
N PRO A 188 40.93 -33.45 -6.82
CA PRO A 188 41.03 -34.80 -7.36
C PRO A 188 39.68 -35.31 -7.89
N GLY A 189 39.57 -35.51 -9.21
CA GLY A 189 38.35 -35.97 -9.86
C GLY A 189 37.51 -34.88 -10.54
N ALA A 190 37.79 -33.61 -10.26
CA ALA A 190 37.13 -32.48 -10.92
C ALA A 190 37.67 -32.25 -12.35
N ALA A 191 36.76 -32.05 -13.31
CA ALA A 191 37.11 -31.66 -14.68
C ALA A 191 37.42 -30.15 -14.75
N CYS A 192 38.15 -29.74 -15.80
CA CYS A 192 38.27 -28.33 -16.15
C CYS A 192 37.32 -28.03 -17.30
N GLU A 193 36.34 -27.17 -17.06
CA GLU A 193 35.35 -26.77 -18.06
C GLU A 193 35.43 -25.27 -18.28
N ARG A 194 35.76 -24.87 -19.52
CA ARG A 194 35.88 -23.47 -19.95
C ARG A 194 36.83 -22.64 -19.07
N GLY A 195 37.84 -23.26 -18.49
CA GLY A 195 38.84 -22.61 -17.63
C GLY A 195 38.44 -22.44 -16.17
N VAL A 196 37.37 -23.12 -15.75
CA VAL A 196 36.93 -23.22 -14.35
C VAL A 196 36.94 -24.69 -13.92
N CYS A 197 37.40 -24.95 -12.69
CA CYS A 197 37.32 -26.28 -12.13
C CYS A 197 35.87 -26.60 -11.79
N ALA A 198 35.32 -27.66 -12.39
CA ALA A 198 34.00 -28.17 -12.05
C ALA A 198 33.98 -28.67 -10.59
N CYS A 199 32.80 -28.71 -9.96
CA CYS A 199 32.66 -29.35 -8.65
C CYS A 199 33.07 -30.82 -8.75
N SER A 200 33.77 -31.33 -7.73
CA SER A 200 33.71 -32.77 -7.48
C SER A 200 32.26 -33.09 -7.13
N LEU A 201 31.57 -33.89 -7.95
CA LEU A 201 30.22 -34.36 -7.61
C LEU A 201 30.26 -35.54 -6.63
N GLU A 202 31.46 -35.98 -6.25
CA GLU A 202 31.66 -37.14 -5.37
C GLU A 202 32.41 -36.74 -4.08
N PRO A 203 32.03 -37.33 -2.93
CA PRO A 203 30.88 -38.23 -2.74
C PRO A 203 29.56 -37.44 -2.64
N SER A 204 28.56 -37.77 -3.46
CA SER A 204 27.18 -37.31 -3.26
C SER A 204 26.18 -38.41 -3.64
N GLU A 205 25.04 -38.45 -2.96
CA GLU A 205 23.97 -39.42 -3.26
C GLU A 205 22.90 -38.76 -4.13
N PRO A 206 22.54 -39.33 -5.30
CA PRO A 206 21.44 -38.79 -6.10
C PRO A 206 20.12 -39.03 -5.40
N ILE A 207 19.36 -37.97 -5.18
CA ILE A 207 17.96 -38.04 -4.75
C ILE A 207 17.04 -37.85 -5.95
N ASP A 208 15.82 -38.36 -5.87
CA ASP A 208 14.90 -38.27 -7.00
C ASP A 208 14.34 -36.85 -7.16
N ALA A 209 13.69 -36.57 -8.29
CA ALA A 209 13.08 -35.28 -8.58
C ALA A 209 11.62 -35.18 -8.10
N THR A 210 11.15 -36.09 -7.24
CA THR A 210 9.79 -36.11 -6.68
C THR A 210 9.68 -35.11 -5.56
N ILE A 211 8.60 -34.32 -5.56
CA ILE A 211 8.38 -33.25 -4.57
C ILE A 211 6.89 -33.24 -4.20
N PRO A 212 6.52 -33.11 -2.92
CA PRO A 212 7.42 -33.11 -1.76
C PRO A 212 8.03 -34.50 -1.51
N GLN A 213 9.25 -34.53 -0.97
CA GLN A 213 9.93 -35.77 -0.57
C GLN A 213 10.66 -35.63 0.76
N ARG A 214 10.93 -36.79 1.39
CA ARG A 214 11.69 -36.90 2.64
C ARG A 214 12.79 -37.93 2.48
N VAL A 215 14.02 -37.52 2.76
CA VAL A 215 15.22 -38.33 2.59
C VAL A 215 15.86 -38.52 3.96
N ASN A 216 15.98 -39.78 4.40
CA ASN A 216 16.64 -40.09 5.67
C ASN A 216 18.15 -40.18 5.45
N GLY A 217 18.90 -39.46 6.28
CA GLY A 217 20.36 -39.42 6.24
C GLY A 217 20.99 -39.48 7.63
N THR A 218 22.32 -39.56 7.66
CA THR A 218 23.10 -39.48 8.90
C THR A 218 24.47 -38.88 8.62
N THR A 219 24.87 -37.92 9.45
CA THR A 219 26.23 -37.36 9.43
C THR A 219 27.21 -38.21 10.23
N VAL A 220 26.72 -39.19 11.01
CA VAL A 220 27.56 -40.01 11.89
C VAL A 220 28.55 -40.86 11.09
N GLY A 221 29.84 -40.56 11.24
CA GLY A 221 30.92 -41.29 10.58
C GLY A 221 31.12 -40.96 9.10
N ALA A 222 30.48 -39.88 8.61
CA ALA A 222 30.77 -39.31 7.29
C ALA A 222 32.13 -38.59 7.28
N GLU A 223 32.66 -38.32 6.09
CA GLU A 223 33.84 -37.44 5.95
C GLU A 223 33.36 -35.97 5.95
N ASP A 224 34.20 -35.06 6.44
CA ASP A 224 33.99 -33.62 6.27
C ASP A 224 34.60 -33.24 4.91
N THR A 225 33.74 -33.16 3.90
CA THR A 225 34.13 -32.93 2.51
C THR A 225 33.86 -31.50 2.06
N ARG A 226 33.06 -30.73 2.78
CA ARG A 226 32.54 -29.40 2.41
C ARG A 226 32.47 -28.46 3.62
N SER A 227 33.18 -27.35 3.50
CA SER A 227 33.04 -26.24 4.44
C SER A 227 31.86 -25.36 4.03
N LEU A 228 30.87 -25.24 4.91
CA LEU A 228 29.72 -24.33 4.74
C LEU A 228 30.02 -22.96 5.35
N SER A 229 29.50 -21.87 4.77
CA SER A 229 29.75 -20.52 5.33
C SER A 229 28.98 -20.25 6.62
N CYS A 230 27.81 -20.88 6.77
CA CYS A 230 26.93 -20.76 7.93
C CYS A 230 27.32 -21.71 9.08
N ALA A 231 27.99 -22.84 8.79
CA ALA A 231 28.38 -23.77 9.84
C ALA A 231 29.59 -23.26 10.65
N ARG A 232 29.46 -23.24 11.99
CA ARG A 232 30.58 -22.87 12.87
C ARG A 232 31.45 -24.10 13.17
N GLY A 233 32.65 -24.15 12.59
CA GLY A 233 33.58 -25.25 12.83
C GLY A 233 33.48 -26.37 11.79
N SER A 234 34.25 -27.43 12.00
CA SER A 234 34.34 -28.58 11.08
C SER A 234 33.50 -29.72 11.65
N ALA A 235 32.60 -30.26 10.84
CA ALA A 235 31.70 -31.35 11.18
C ALA A 235 31.56 -32.29 9.97
N PRO A 236 31.37 -33.60 10.18
CA PRO A 236 31.02 -34.52 9.10
C PRO A 236 29.81 -34.02 8.30
N ASP A 237 29.85 -34.17 6.98
CA ASP A 237 28.77 -33.75 6.09
C ASP A 237 28.26 -34.89 5.21
N GLN A 238 27.02 -34.76 4.78
CA GLN A 238 26.42 -35.63 3.77
C GLN A 238 25.84 -34.76 2.66
N ALA A 239 26.25 -35.05 1.42
CA ALA A 239 25.84 -34.30 0.24
C ALA A 239 24.89 -35.11 -0.65
N TYR A 240 23.86 -34.45 -1.18
CA TYR A 240 22.88 -35.02 -2.10
C TYR A 240 22.85 -34.23 -3.40
N LEU A 241 22.68 -34.93 -4.53
CA LEU A 241 22.51 -34.33 -5.84
C LEU A 241 21.02 -34.24 -6.17
N PHE A 242 20.50 -33.03 -6.35
CA PHE A 242 19.10 -32.75 -6.67
C PHE A 242 19.00 -32.05 -8.03
N THR A 243 18.01 -32.44 -8.83
CA THR A 243 17.70 -31.80 -10.13
C THR A 243 16.27 -31.29 -10.07
N ALA A 244 16.08 -29.98 -10.28
CA ALA A 244 14.78 -29.36 -10.26
C ALA A 244 13.90 -29.90 -11.40
N PRO A 245 12.72 -30.49 -11.12
CA PRO A 245 11.82 -31.01 -12.15
C PRO A 245 11.22 -29.93 -13.05
N HIS A 246 11.07 -28.70 -12.53
CA HIS A 246 10.58 -27.51 -13.24
C HIS A 246 11.11 -26.24 -12.56
N ALA A 247 10.92 -25.07 -13.18
CA ALA A 247 11.40 -23.81 -12.62
C ALA A 247 10.52 -23.39 -11.42
N GLY A 248 11.15 -23.04 -10.30
CA GLY A 248 10.45 -22.65 -9.08
C GLY A 248 11.40 -22.40 -7.89
N THR A 249 10.85 -21.92 -6.78
CA THR A 249 11.58 -21.76 -5.52
C THR A 249 11.51 -23.06 -4.73
N TYR A 250 12.63 -23.63 -4.32
CA TYR A 250 12.67 -24.89 -3.57
C TYR A 250 13.11 -24.66 -2.13
N LEU A 251 12.43 -25.32 -1.20
CA LEU A 251 12.70 -25.31 0.23
C LEU A 251 13.36 -26.62 0.65
N PHE A 252 14.39 -26.50 1.49
CA PHE A 252 15.13 -27.62 2.06
C PHE A 252 15.24 -27.44 3.57
N ASP A 253 14.72 -28.39 4.36
CA ASP A 253 14.78 -28.32 5.82
C ASP A 253 15.20 -29.63 6.50
N THR A 254 15.60 -29.51 7.77
CA THR A 254 16.00 -30.62 8.64
C THR A 254 15.21 -30.65 9.96
N PHE A 255 13.98 -30.14 10.02
CA PHE A 255 13.25 -29.89 11.28
C PHE A 255 13.07 -31.11 12.20
N VAL A 256 13.19 -32.32 11.67
CA VAL A 256 13.07 -33.58 12.46
C VAL A 256 14.44 -34.08 12.97
N ALA A 257 15.53 -33.37 12.70
CA ALA A 257 16.87 -33.77 13.13
C ALA A 257 17.01 -33.69 14.65
N SER A 258 17.73 -34.66 15.24
CA SER A 258 17.92 -34.72 16.69
C SER A 258 19.12 -33.91 17.20
N TYR A 259 19.75 -33.12 16.33
CA TYR A 259 20.98 -32.39 16.61
C TYR A 259 20.99 -31.04 15.86
N ASP A 260 21.97 -30.22 16.21
CA ASP A 260 22.19 -28.89 15.65
C ASP A 260 22.75 -28.99 14.22
N THR A 261 21.91 -28.73 13.22
CA THR A 261 22.24 -28.93 11.81
C THR A 261 22.79 -27.65 11.17
N ALA A 262 23.41 -27.79 10.00
CA ALA A 262 23.60 -26.69 9.07
C ALA A 262 23.33 -27.20 7.66
N ILE A 263 22.58 -26.45 6.85
CA ILE A 263 22.25 -26.83 5.48
C ILE A 263 22.75 -25.78 4.49
N ALA A 264 23.31 -26.23 3.36
CA ALA A 264 23.68 -25.36 2.26
C ALA A 264 23.26 -25.94 0.91
N VAL A 265 22.95 -25.05 -0.03
CA VAL A 265 22.73 -25.37 -1.44
C VAL A 265 23.91 -24.82 -2.24
N LEU A 266 24.61 -25.68 -2.97
CA LEU A 266 25.71 -25.30 -3.85
C LEU A 266 25.34 -25.53 -5.32
N SER A 267 25.74 -24.62 -6.21
CA SER A 267 25.67 -24.82 -7.65
C SER A 267 26.51 -26.03 -8.09
N ALA A 268 25.94 -26.96 -8.85
CA ALA A 268 26.67 -28.16 -9.31
C ALA A 268 27.76 -27.87 -10.36
N VAL A 269 27.67 -26.72 -11.06
CA VAL A 269 28.61 -26.36 -12.14
C VAL A 269 29.83 -25.59 -11.63
N GLY A 270 29.68 -24.84 -10.52
CA GLY A 270 30.73 -23.91 -10.04
C GLY A 270 30.98 -23.90 -8.53
N CYS A 271 30.25 -24.69 -7.74
CA CYS A 271 30.37 -24.75 -6.28
C CYS A 271 30.11 -23.40 -5.59
N ALA A 272 29.42 -22.49 -6.27
CA ALA A 272 28.93 -21.28 -5.65
C ALA A 272 27.87 -21.65 -4.62
N GLU A 273 28.03 -21.20 -3.39
CA GLU A 273 27.01 -21.34 -2.36
C GLU A 273 25.85 -20.40 -2.69
N LEU A 274 24.69 -20.99 -3.00
CA LEU A 274 23.48 -20.28 -3.37
C LEU A 274 22.71 -19.83 -2.12
N ALA A 275 22.67 -20.70 -1.11
CA ALA A 275 22.09 -20.42 0.20
C ALA A 275 22.76 -21.28 1.27
N CYS A 276 22.80 -20.79 2.50
CA CYS A 276 23.31 -21.50 3.67
C CYS A 276 22.59 -21.00 4.91
N ASN A 277 22.17 -21.90 5.78
CA ASN A 277 21.62 -21.55 7.08
C ASN A 277 21.99 -22.62 8.13
N ASP A 278 22.35 -22.20 9.35
CA ASP A 278 22.58 -23.09 10.50
C ASP A 278 21.35 -23.20 11.40
N ASP A 279 20.62 -22.11 11.66
CA ASP A 279 19.43 -22.14 12.52
C ASP A 279 18.20 -21.55 11.81
N ALA A 280 17.06 -22.23 11.92
CA ALA A 280 15.72 -21.77 11.53
C ALA A 280 14.80 -21.85 12.76
N GLU A 281 13.85 -22.79 12.80
CA GLU A 281 13.03 -23.07 14.00
C GLU A 281 13.81 -23.89 15.04
N GLY A 282 14.64 -23.22 15.84
CA GLY A 282 15.50 -23.86 16.83
C GLY A 282 16.86 -24.25 16.26
N ASN A 283 17.40 -25.42 16.63
CA ASN A 283 18.74 -25.84 16.20
C ASN A 283 18.73 -26.56 14.83
N GLN A 284 17.59 -26.55 14.12
CA GLN A 284 17.43 -27.17 12.82
C GLN A 284 17.42 -26.10 11.75
N SER A 285 17.80 -26.46 10.52
CA SER A 285 18.13 -25.49 9.48
C SER A 285 17.13 -25.56 8.32
N GLN A 286 16.88 -24.43 7.68
CA GLN A 286 16.09 -24.35 6.45
C GLN A 286 16.71 -23.33 5.47
N VAL A 287 16.66 -23.62 4.18
CA VAL A 287 17.07 -22.72 3.08
C VAL A 287 16.08 -22.75 1.92
N ALA A 288 15.93 -21.62 1.24
CA ALA A 288 15.13 -21.47 0.02
C ALA A 288 16.04 -21.02 -1.15
N VAL A 289 15.84 -21.59 -2.34
CA VAL A 289 16.57 -21.20 -3.56
C VAL A 289 15.68 -21.26 -4.81
N ASP A 290 15.79 -20.27 -5.69
CA ASP A 290 15.16 -20.31 -7.01
C ASP A 290 16.00 -21.16 -7.97
N LEU A 291 15.40 -22.16 -8.60
CA LEU A 291 16.05 -23.05 -9.56
C LEU A 291 15.29 -23.06 -10.88
N ALA A 292 16.03 -23.07 -12.00
CA ALA A 292 15.44 -23.29 -13.32
C ALA A 292 15.09 -24.77 -13.56
N GLU A 293 14.18 -25.04 -14.50
CA GLU A 293 13.87 -26.42 -14.92
C GLU A 293 15.13 -27.17 -15.37
N GLY A 294 15.36 -28.35 -14.79
CA GLY A 294 16.54 -29.17 -15.06
C GLY A 294 17.83 -28.67 -14.41
N GLU A 295 17.80 -27.57 -13.65
CA GLU A 295 18.96 -27.09 -12.91
C GLU A 295 19.35 -28.09 -11.82
N THR A 296 20.64 -28.38 -11.72
CA THR A 296 21.18 -29.34 -10.75
C THR A 296 21.95 -28.61 -9.65
N VAL A 297 21.65 -28.96 -8.39
CA VAL A 297 22.32 -28.42 -7.20
C VAL A 297 22.79 -29.54 -6.27
N LEU A 298 23.76 -29.19 -5.43
CA LEU A 298 24.27 -30.05 -4.38
C LEU A 298 23.75 -29.56 -3.02
N LEU A 299 22.97 -30.39 -2.35
CA LEU A 299 22.45 -30.13 -1.00
C LEU A 299 23.41 -30.73 0.01
N VAL A 300 23.96 -29.92 0.91
CA VAL A 300 24.92 -30.37 1.91
C VAL A 300 24.29 -30.21 3.29
N VAL A 301 24.10 -31.32 3.99
CA VAL A 301 23.67 -31.34 5.39
C VAL A 301 24.87 -31.64 6.27
N SER A 302 25.17 -30.73 7.19
CA SER A 302 26.25 -30.84 8.17
C SER A 302 25.70 -30.56 9.57
N GLY A 303 26.58 -30.46 10.57
CA GLY A 303 26.23 -30.01 11.91
C GLY A 303 27.00 -28.77 12.34
N SER A 304 26.37 -27.91 13.13
CA SER A 304 27.06 -26.74 13.69
C SER A 304 27.93 -27.17 14.89
N ASN A 305 29.11 -26.56 15.04
CA ASN A 305 30.06 -26.80 16.14
C ASN A 305 30.49 -28.26 16.34
N GLY A 306 30.51 -29.05 15.26
CA GLY A 306 30.92 -30.46 15.30
C GLY A 306 29.82 -31.41 15.77
N ALA A 307 28.55 -30.98 15.78
CA ALA A 307 27.41 -31.85 16.02
C ALA A 307 27.25 -32.88 14.88
N GLU A 308 26.79 -34.07 15.21
CA GLU A 308 26.49 -35.13 14.25
C GLU A 308 25.28 -35.93 14.74
N GLY A 309 24.54 -36.53 13.81
CA GLY A 309 23.36 -37.32 14.13
C GLY A 309 22.57 -37.75 12.90
N ASP A 310 21.44 -38.40 13.18
CA ASP A 310 20.47 -38.76 12.16
C ASP A 310 19.58 -37.55 11.83
N PHE A 311 19.24 -37.40 10.56
CA PHE A 311 18.37 -36.32 10.08
C PHE A 311 17.38 -36.84 9.03
N THR A 312 16.30 -36.10 8.85
CA THR A 312 15.42 -36.23 7.69
C THR A 312 15.52 -34.92 6.93
N LEU A 313 16.02 -34.98 5.69
CA LEU A 313 16.01 -33.86 4.77
C LEU A 313 14.65 -33.82 4.08
N HIS A 314 13.94 -32.72 4.20
CA HIS A 314 12.74 -32.48 3.41
C HIS A 314 13.08 -31.63 2.21
N VAL A 315 12.46 -31.95 1.08
CA VAL A 315 12.54 -31.17 -0.16
C VAL A 315 11.11 -30.84 -0.57
N SER A 316 10.80 -29.55 -0.62
CA SER A 316 9.52 -28.99 -1.04
C SER A 316 9.73 -27.85 -2.03
N GLU A 317 8.67 -27.37 -2.67
CA GLU A 317 8.67 -26.23 -3.57
C GLU A 317 7.71 -25.17 -3.02
N TYR A 318 8.05 -23.90 -3.18
CA TYR A 318 7.17 -22.77 -2.96
C TYR A 318 6.16 -22.72 -4.11
N GLY A 319 5.08 -23.47 -3.96
CA GLY A 319 3.97 -23.54 -4.91
C GLY A 319 3.02 -24.68 -4.57
N PRO A 320 1.73 -24.54 -4.93
CA PRO A 320 0.72 -24.25 -3.92
C PRO A 320 0.93 -25.13 -2.69
N VAL A 321 1.01 -24.47 -1.53
CA VAL A 321 0.68 -25.04 -0.23
C VAL A 321 -0.20 -26.27 -0.43
N VAL A 322 0.21 -27.44 0.06
CA VAL A 322 -0.69 -28.60 0.14
C VAL A 322 -1.73 -28.27 1.20
N CYS A 323 -2.61 -27.36 0.84
CA CYS A 323 -3.72 -26.87 1.58
C CYS A 323 -4.73 -28.00 1.49
N ALA A 324 -4.63 -28.93 2.43
CA ALA A 324 -5.60 -30.00 2.60
C ALA A 324 -6.49 -29.66 3.81
N PRO A 325 -7.27 -28.57 3.76
CA PRO A 325 -8.05 -28.15 4.89
C PRO A 325 -9.07 -29.23 5.25
N THR A 326 -9.24 -29.46 6.54
CA THR A 326 -10.27 -30.37 7.02
C THR A 326 -11.64 -29.72 6.84
N ALA A 327 -12.51 -30.34 6.04
CA ALA A 327 -13.87 -29.84 5.87
C ALA A 327 -14.69 -30.02 7.15
N LEU A 328 -15.17 -28.90 7.70
CA LEU A 328 -16.10 -28.87 8.82
C LEU A 328 -17.54 -29.04 8.33
N GLU A 329 -18.37 -29.63 9.18
CA GLU A 329 -19.80 -29.69 8.90
C GLU A 329 -20.40 -28.27 8.98
N PRO A 330 -21.37 -27.91 8.10
CA PRO A 330 -22.00 -26.59 8.10
C PRO A 330 -23.05 -26.49 9.22
N VAL A 331 -22.62 -26.65 10.47
CA VAL A 331 -23.45 -26.59 11.67
C VAL A 331 -22.82 -25.67 12.71
N VAL A 332 -23.64 -24.83 13.34
CA VAL A 332 -23.21 -23.95 14.44
C VAL A 332 -24.23 -24.00 15.58
N PRO A 333 -23.81 -23.84 16.85
CA PRO A 333 -22.42 -23.76 17.29
C PRO A 333 -21.71 -25.12 17.16
N GLN A 334 -20.40 -25.09 16.89
CA GLN A 334 -19.53 -26.28 16.89
C GLN A 334 -18.17 -25.97 17.50
N THR A 335 -17.54 -27.00 18.07
CA THR A 335 -16.19 -26.93 18.66
C THR A 335 -15.32 -28.00 18.02
N VAL A 336 -14.15 -27.61 17.56
CA VAL A 336 -13.13 -28.47 16.96
C VAL A 336 -11.91 -28.50 17.89
N ALA A 337 -11.29 -29.68 18.07
CA ALA A 337 -10.01 -29.78 18.77
C ALA A 337 -8.91 -30.14 17.77
N GLY A 338 -7.74 -29.55 17.91
CA GLY A 338 -6.61 -29.70 16.99
C GLY A 338 -5.24 -29.54 17.64
N MET A 339 -4.20 -29.71 16.83
CA MET A 339 -2.80 -29.42 17.15
C MET A 339 -2.12 -28.94 15.84
N THR A 340 -1.08 -28.12 15.92
CA THR A 340 -0.33 -27.71 14.73
C THR A 340 1.04 -28.36 14.62
N ARG A 341 1.51 -29.04 15.68
CA ARG A 341 2.79 -29.75 15.66
C ARG A 341 2.83 -30.84 14.58
N GLY A 342 3.80 -30.72 13.68
CA GLY A 342 4.04 -31.67 12.58
C GLY A 342 3.16 -31.45 11.34
N LEU A 343 2.45 -30.32 11.27
CA LEU A 343 1.81 -29.80 10.06
C LEU A 343 2.78 -28.89 9.29
N ASP A 344 2.43 -28.56 8.05
CA ASP A 344 3.18 -27.64 7.20
C ASP A 344 2.67 -26.20 7.43
N ASP A 345 3.56 -25.20 7.43
CA ASP A 345 3.17 -23.79 7.38
C ASP A 345 2.67 -23.44 5.97
N SER A 346 1.36 -23.30 5.91
CA SER A 346 0.49 -23.31 4.75
C SER A 346 -0.22 -21.98 4.56
N VAL A 347 -0.43 -21.21 5.63
CA VAL A 347 -1.13 -19.91 5.59
C VAL A 347 -0.26 -18.83 6.20
N PHE A 348 0.10 -17.85 5.39
CA PHE A 348 0.76 -16.65 5.90
C PHE A 348 -0.27 -15.77 6.62
N SER A 349 -0.02 -15.50 7.91
CA SER A 349 -0.87 -14.66 8.74
C SER A 349 -0.75 -13.18 8.34
N ALA A 350 -1.89 -12.49 8.21
CA ALA A 350 -1.91 -11.04 7.97
C ALA A 350 -1.63 -10.23 9.24
N CYS A 351 -1.79 -10.82 10.42
CA CYS A 351 -1.70 -10.12 11.71
C CYS A 351 -0.60 -10.66 12.64
N ASP A 352 0.33 -11.45 12.10
CA ASP A 352 1.53 -11.88 12.81
C ASP A 352 2.75 -11.90 11.86
N SER A 353 3.91 -11.63 12.43
CA SER A 353 5.21 -11.67 11.75
C SER A 353 5.94 -13.00 11.94
N GLY A 354 5.45 -13.87 12.84
CA GLY A 354 5.95 -15.22 13.01
C GLY A 354 5.42 -16.19 11.96
N SER A 355 6.26 -17.15 11.57
CA SER A 355 5.90 -18.28 10.71
C SER A 355 5.88 -19.52 11.61
N SER A 356 4.73 -20.20 11.65
CA SER A 356 4.58 -21.46 12.38
C SER A 356 3.53 -22.32 11.70
N ALA A 357 3.64 -23.63 11.86
CA ALA A 357 2.70 -24.58 11.29
C ALA A 357 1.24 -24.23 11.68
N ASP A 358 0.34 -24.28 10.70
CA ASP A 358 -1.09 -24.01 10.84
C ASP A 358 -1.96 -25.25 10.62
N ALA A 359 -3.04 -25.31 11.40
CA ALA A 359 -4.13 -26.25 11.17
C ALA A 359 -5.23 -25.55 10.37
N THR A 360 -5.51 -26.06 9.16
CA THR A 360 -6.47 -25.45 8.23
C THR A 360 -7.79 -26.21 8.16
N TYR A 361 -8.88 -25.46 8.09
CA TYR A 361 -10.26 -25.94 8.03
C TYR A 361 -11.04 -25.22 6.95
N THR A 362 -11.99 -25.89 6.30
CA THR A 362 -13.00 -25.21 5.48
C THR A 362 -14.33 -25.20 6.22
N PHE A 363 -14.95 -24.03 6.30
CA PHE A 363 -16.27 -23.85 6.89
C PHE A 363 -17.22 -23.24 5.86
N THR A 364 -18.40 -23.82 5.71
CA THR A 364 -19.46 -23.28 4.84
C THR A 364 -20.61 -22.77 5.69
N ALA A 365 -20.93 -21.49 5.55
CA ALA A 365 -21.97 -20.83 6.32
C ALA A 365 -23.37 -21.42 6.00
N PRO A 366 -24.09 -22.01 6.98
CA PRO A 366 -25.43 -22.58 6.73
C PRO A 366 -26.49 -21.53 6.42
N GLU A 367 -26.31 -20.30 6.91
CA GLU A 367 -27.21 -19.16 6.70
C GLU A 367 -26.41 -17.85 6.70
N PRO A 368 -26.94 -16.74 6.16
CA PRO A 368 -26.18 -15.51 6.12
C PRO A 368 -26.09 -14.90 7.52
N GLY A 369 -24.91 -14.39 7.88
CA GLY A 369 -24.72 -13.67 9.13
C GLY A 369 -23.25 -13.54 9.52
N ARG A 370 -23.02 -12.94 10.69
CA ARG A 370 -21.68 -12.70 11.25
C ARG A 370 -21.27 -13.91 12.07
N TYR A 371 -20.25 -14.64 11.63
CA TYR A 371 -19.72 -15.82 12.32
C TYR A 371 -18.50 -15.44 13.15
N VAL A 372 -18.40 -16.03 14.34
CA VAL A 372 -17.28 -15.89 15.26
C VAL A 372 -16.42 -17.15 15.17
N PHE A 373 -15.11 -16.96 15.04
CA PHE A 373 -14.09 -18.00 15.05
C PHE A 373 -13.18 -17.73 16.24
N ASN A 374 -13.30 -18.57 17.27
CA ASN A 374 -12.63 -18.39 18.54
C ASN A 374 -11.70 -19.57 18.83
N ALA A 375 -10.39 -19.36 18.77
CA ALA A 375 -9.42 -20.37 19.18
C ALA A 375 -8.98 -20.18 20.63
N SER A 376 -8.72 -21.28 21.33
CA SER A 376 -8.16 -21.26 22.68
C SER A 376 -7.06 -22.31 22.87
N SER A 377 -6.00 -21.94 23.58
CA SER A 377 -4.82 -22.76 23.89
C SER A 377 -4.13 -22.26 25.17
N GLN A 378 -3.05 -22.92 25.61
CA GLN A 378 -2.21 -22.42 26.72
C GLN A 378 -1.13 -21.44 26.24
N ASP A 379 -0.82 -21.45 24.95
CA ASP A 379 0.21 -20.66 24.30
C ASP A 379 -0.41 -19.50 23.50
N GLU A 380 0.44 -18.68 22.86
CA GLU A 380 0.02 -17.61 21.94
C GLU A 380 -0.42 -18.20 20.61
N MET A 381 -1.54 -17.71 20.07
CA MET A 381 -2.10 -18.23 18.83
C MET A 381 -2.65 -17.13 17.94
N VAL A 382 -2.83 -17.48 16.67
CA VAL A 382 -3.45 -16.65 15.65
C VAL A 382 -4.62 -17.43 15.04
N VAL A 383 -5.73 -16.73 14.79
CA VAL A 383 -6.83 -17.22 13.97
C VAL A 383 -6.97 -16.31 12.76
N GLU A 384 -6.87 -16.91 11.59
CA GLU A 384 -6.96 -16.27 10.28
C GLU A 384 -8.16 -16.86 9.52
N VAL A 385 -8.98 -16.00 8.93
CA VAL A 385 -10.13 -16.39 8.09
C VAL A 385 -9.93 -15.80 6.71
N LEU A 386 -9.91 -16.65 5.69
CA LEU A 386 -9.64 -16.29 4.29
C LEU A 386 -10.87 -16.54 3.42
N ASP A 387 -11.07 -15.73 2.38
CA ASP A 387 -12.23 -15.86 1.48
C ASP A 387 -12.05 -17.03 0.49
N GLY A 388 -12.89 -18.06 0.59
CA GLY A 388 -12.84 -19.24 -0.26
C GLY A 388 -12.29 -20.48 0.46
N SER A 389 -11.56 -21.33 -0.26
CA SER A 389 -11.13 -22.64 0.26
C SER A 389 -9.64 -22.93 0.04
N THR A 390 -8.86 -21.89 -0.25
CA THR A 390 -7.43 -21.98 -0.57
C THR A 390 -6.63 -21.19 0.45
N CYS A 391 -5.43 -21.70 0.78
CA CYS A 391 -4.56 -21.09 1.78
C CYS A 391 -3.86 -19.81 1.29
N THR A 392 -4.07 -19.42 0.04
CA THR A 392 -3.56 -18.19 -0.59
C THR A 392 -4.65 -17.18 -0.91
N SER A 393 -5.86 -17.40 -0.38
CA SER A 393 -6.98 -16.49 -0.54
C SER A 393 -6.75 -15.18 0.23
N ASP A 394 -7.52 -14.15 -0.08
CA ASP A 394 -7.46 -12.88 0.65
C ASP A 394 -7.93 -13.06 2.10
N SER A 395 -7.24 -12.42 3.03
CA SER A 395 -7.65 -12.34 4.44
C SER A 395 -8.95 -11.57 4.56
N LEU A 396 -9.97 -12.20 5.15
CA LEU A 396 -11.19 -11.52 5.60
C LEU A 396 -11.02 -10.94 7.00
N SER A 397 -10.31 -11.66 7.87
CA SER A 397 -10.09 -11.25 9.25
C SER A 397 -8.98 -12.07 9.90
N CYS A 398 -8.12 -11.41 10.68
CA CYS A 398 -7.06 -12.06 11.43
C CYS A 398 -7.03 -11.52 12.86
N ARG A 399 -6.79 -12.39 13.84
CA ARG A 399 -6.48 -11.92 15.19
C ARG A 399 -5.46 -12.80 15.90
N TRP A 400 -4.48 -12.13 16.49
CA TRP A 400 -3.53 -12.70 17.44
C TRP A 400 -4.09 -12.60 18.87
N GLY A 401 -3.79 -13.58 19.72
CA GLY A 401 -4.19 -13.54 21.12
C GLY A 401 -3.44 -14.50 22.05
N TYR A 402 -3.36 -14.14 23.33
CA TYR A 402 -2.80 -14.97 24.39
C TYR A 402 -3.91 -15.79 25.05
N ARG A 403 -3.80 -17.12 25.04
CA ARG A 403 -4.80 -18.11 25.49
C ARG A 403 -6.12 -18.16 24.73
N GLU A 404 -6.54 -17.05 24.15
CA GLU A 404 -7.73 -16.94 23.33
C GLU A 404 -7.48 -15.95 22.18
N ALA A 405 -7.80 -16.36 20.96
CA ALA A 405 -7.73 -15.52 19.76
C ALA A 405 -9.06 -15.60 19.01
N ARG A 406 -9.75 -14.46 18.87
CA ARG A 406 -11.13 -14.40 18.39
C ARG A 406 -11.30 -13.43 17.23
N THR A 407 -11.69 -13.93 16.07
CA THR A 407 -12.01 -13.10 14.91
C THR A 407 -13.43 -13.34 14.41
N VAL A 408 -13.93 -12.44 13.57
CA VAL A 408 -15.30 -12.42 13.06
C VAL A 408 -15.33 -12.18 11.56
N ALA A 409 -16.21 -12.89 10.85
CA ALA A 409 -16.42 -12.67 9.41
C ALA A 409 -17.91 -12.62 9.09
N GLU A 410 -18.32 -11.67 8.25
CA GLU A 410 -19.68 -11.63 7.67
C GLU A 410 -19.75 -12.53 6.46
N LEU A 411 -20.57 -13.58 6.54
CA LEU A 411 -20.65 -14.60 5.51
C LEU A 411 -22.06 -14.65 4.91
N ALA A 412 -22.13 -14.75 3.58
CA ALA A 412 -23.36 -15.07 2.88
C ALA A 412 -23.74 -16.55 3.08
N ALA A 413 -25.02 -16.88 2.88
CA ALA A 413 -25.47 -18.27 2.91
C ALA A 413 -24.72 -19.09 1.85
N GLU A 414 -24.24 -20.28 2.22
CA GLU A 414 -23.44 -21.18 1.37
C GLU A 414 -22.06 -20.62 0.96
N GLN A 415 -21.61 -19.48 1.51
CA GLN A 415 -20.22 -19.02 1.34
C GLN A 415 -19.28 -19.94 2.12
N THR A 416 -18.20 -20.36 1.47
CA THR A 416 -17.13 -21.17 2.07
C THR A 416 -15.93 -20.27 2.36
N VAL A 417 -15.40 -20.39 3.58
CA VAL A 417 -14.16 -19.75 4.03
C VAL A 417 -13.15 -20.79 4.48
N LEU A 418 -11.87 -20.41 4.44
CA LEU A 418 -10.79 -21.17 5.06
C LEU A 418 -10.47 -20.54 6.41
N VAL A 419 -10.36 -21.36 7.44
CA VAL A 419 -9.98 -20.95 8.79
C VAL A 419 -8.65 -21.61 9.11
N ALA A 420 -7.62 -20.82 9.42
CA ALA A 420 -6.33 -21.29 9.84
C ALA A 420 -6.09 -20.93 11.30
N VAL A 421 -5.62 -21.89 12.08
CA VAL A 421 -5.17 -21.69 13.46
C VAL A 421 -3.69 -22.03 13.52
N SER A 422 -2.86 -21.05 13.89
CA SER A 422 -1.42 -21.19 14.05
C SER A 422 -0.98 -20.73 15.43
N GLY A 423 0.24 -21.11 15.84
CA GLY A 423 0.88 -20.45 16.97
C GLY A 423 1.58 -19.17 16.51
N ALA A 424 1.84 -18.25 17.43
CA ALA A 424 2.50 -17.00 17.06
C ALA A 424 3.99 -17.18 16.70
N GLU A 425 4.72 -17.92 17.54
CA GLU A 425 6.16 -18.16 17.36
C GLU A 425 6.53 -19.66 17.36
N ALA A 426 5.57 -20.55 17.70
CA ALA A 426 5.82 -21.98 17.81
C ALA A 426 4.55 -22.80 17.60
N ALA A 427 4.69 -24.02 17.09
CA ALA A 427 3.57 -24.92 16.88
C ALA A 427 2.82 -25.27 18.18
N LEU A 428 1.48 -25.26 18.12
CA LEU A 428 0.58 -25.55 19.23
C LEU A 428 0.48 -27.06 19.48
N ASP A 429 0.69 -27.48 20.74
CA ASP A 429 0.52 -28.86 21.17
C ASP A 429 -0.96 -29.29 21.23
N GLU A 430 -1.86 -28.38 21.57
CA GLU A 430 -3.32 -28.56 21.58
C GLU A 430 -4.03 -27.19 21.48
N PHE A 431 -5.15 -27.14 20.76
CA PHE A 431 -6.07 -26.00 20.77
C PHE A 431 -7.52 -26.45 20.59
N THR A 432 -8.47 -25.58 20.94
CA THR A 432 -9.88 -25.67 20.54
C THR A 432 -10.25 -24.52 19.62
N LEU A 433 -11.11 -24.76 18.63
CA LEU A 433 -11.71 -23.76 17.75
C LEU A 433 -13.24 -23.83 17.87
N ASP A 434 -13.85 -22.82 18.46
CA ASP A 434 -15.28 -22.63 18.56
C ASP A 434 -15.79 -21.76 17.39
N ILE A 435 -16.81 -22.26 16.69
CA ILE A 435 -17.47 -21.55 15.59
C ILE A 435 -18.95 -21.40 15.91
N PHE A 436 -19.43 -20.17 15.98
CA PHE A 436 -20.83 -19.87 16.25
C PHE A 436 -21.30 -18.61 15.53
N LEU A 437 -22.61 -18.50 15.32
CA LEU A 437 -23.21 -17.29 14.78
C LEU A 437 -23.23 -16.21 15.88
N ALA A 438 -22.69 -15.03 15.61
CA ALA A 438 -22.77 -13.89 16.51
C ALA A 438 -24.25 -13.55 16.77
N PRO A 439 -24.60 -13.09 17.98
CA PRO A 439 -25.95 -12.62 18.26
C PRO A 439 -26.36 -11.51 17.30
N ALA A 440 -27.66 -11.36 17.08
CA ALA A 440 -28.18 -10.21 16.36
C ALA A 440 -27.70 -8.92 17.06
N CYS A 441 -27.17 -8.00 16.27
CA CYS A 441 -26.61 -6.76 16.79
C CYS A 441 -27.14 -5.55 16.01
N PRO A 442 -27.73 -4.54 16.69
CA PRO A 442 -28.06 -4.54 18.13
C PRO A 442 -29.14 -5.58 18.45
N ALA A 443 -29.04 -6.20 19.64
CA ALA A 443 -29.97 -7.24 20.06
C ALA A 443 -31.38 -6.68 20.34
N GLN A 444 -31.46 -5.43 20.80
CA GLN A 444 -32.71 -4.74 21.07
C GLN A 444 -32.68 -3.30 20.54
N ASP A 445 -33.72 -2.89 19.82
CA ASP A 445 -33.93 -1.50 19.42
C ASP A 445 -34.81 -0.77 20.46
N LEU A 446 -34.29 0.30 21.05
CA LEU A 446 -34.97 1.12 22.05
C LEU A 446 -35.77 2.28 21.44
N GLY A 447 -35.57 2.57 20.15
CA GLY A 447 -36.20 3.68 19.45
C GLY A 447 -35.80 5.06 20.00
N THR A 448 -36.74 6.00 19.99
CA THR A 448 -36.48 7.44 20.23
C THR A 448 -37.06 7.98 21.54
N THR A 449 -37.44 7.12 22.48
CA THR A 449 -38.12 7.58 23.70
C THR A 449 -37.11 8.01 24.75
N VAL A 450 -37.24 9.24 25.28
CA VAL A 450 -36.46 9.72 26.42
C VAL A 450 -37.35 10.49 27.40
N PRO A 451 -37.13 10.38 28.74
CA PRO A 451 -36.22 9.42 29.37
C PRO A 451 -36.78 7.99 29.30
N GLN A 452 -35.90 6.98 29.34
CA GLN A 452 -36.27 5.57 29.40
C GLN A 452 -35.27 4.77 30.24
N THR A 453 -35.75 3.68 30.85
CA THR A 453 -34.93 2.73 31.63
C THR A 453 -35.18 1.32 31.08
N VAL A 454 -34.11 0.57 30.84
CA VAL A 454 -34.14 -0.77 30.28
C VAL A 454 -33.46 -1.74 31.24
N THR A 455 -34.10 -2.84 31.59
CA THR A 455 -33.46 -3.91 32.37
C THR A 455 -32.80 -4.91 31.43
N GLY A 456 -31.50 -5.14 31.59
CA GLY A 456 -30.68 -6.04 30.78
C GLY A 456 -29.97 -7.11 31.60
N SER A 457 -29.31 -8.04 30.91
CA SER A 457 -28.43 -9.04 31.52
C SER A 457 -27.35 -9.44 30.53
N ASN A 458 -26.12 -9.62 30.99
CA ASN A 458 -25.02 -10.16 30.18
C ASN A 458 -24.82 -11.68 30.37
N GLU A 459 -25.67 -12.34 31.14
CA GLU A 459 -25.53 -13.78 31.43
C GLU A 459 -25.80 -14.64 30.18
N GLY A 460 -24.79 -15.45 29.80
CA GLY A 460 -24.90 -16.40 28.70
C GLY A 460 -24.88 -15.77 27.30
N LEU A 461 -24.56 -14.48 27.20
CA LEU A 461 -24.27 -13.81 25.94
C LEU A 461 -22.79 -14.03 25.58
N PRO A 462 -22.46 -14.14 24.29
CA PRO A 462 -21.07 -14.18 23.87
C PRO A 462 -20.45 -12.78 23.95
N ASP A 463 -19.14 -12.78 24.08
CA ASP A 463 -18.24 -11.64 24.09
C ASP A 463 -17.67 -11.51 22.66
N VAL A 464 -17.99 -10.48 21.88
CA VAL A 464 -17.73 -10.45 20.42
C VAL A 464 -17.46 -9.05 19.84
N ILE A 465 -17.90 -7.98 20.51
CA ILE A 465 -18.01 -6.62 19.99
C ILE A 465 -17.17 -5.65 20.80
N SER A 466 -17.23 -5.74 22.13
CA SER A 466 -16.52 -4.87 23.05
C SER A 466 -15.03 -5.00 22.81
N SER A 467 -14.41 -3.87 22.47
CA SER A 467 -12.95 -3.72 22.48
C SER A 467 -12.50 -2.75 23.57
N CYS A 468 -13.46 -2.29 24.38
CA CYS A 468 -13.25 -1.49 25.57
C CYS A 468 -12.53 -2.35 26.63
N PHE A 469 -11.19 -2.26 26.64
CA PHE A 469 -10.23 -2.99 27.47
C PHE A 469 -10.00 -4.48 27.09
N THR A 470 -8.81 -5.02 27.42
CA THR A 470 -8.22 -6.23 26.80
C THR A 470 -8.06 -7.43 27.74
N SER A 471 -8.78 -7.50 28.86
CA SER A 471 -8.81 -8.69 29.72
C SER A 471 -10.12 -9.46 29.56
N GLU A 472 -10.12 -10.75 29.92
CA GLU A 472 -11.29 -11.66 29.89
C GLU A 472 -12.60 -10.90 30.21
N SER A 473 -13.38 -10.57 29.18
CA SER A 473 -14.65 -9.84 29.29
C SER A 473 -15.83 -10.79 29.47
N GLY A 474 -16.94 -10.23 29.95
CA GLY A 474 -18.20 -10.94 30.13
C GLY A 474 -18.98 -11.07 28.83
N GLY A 475 -20.21 -11.57 28.90
CA GLY A 475 -21.10 -11.49 27.74
C GLY A 475 -21.48 -10.04 27.41
N GLU A 476 -21.92 -9.79 26.17
CA GLU A 476 -22.28 -8.44 25.74
C GLU A 476 -23.77 -8.29 25.47
N ALA A 477 -24.39 -7.30 26.11
CA ALA A 477 -25.76 -6.91 25.82
C ALA A 477 -25.78 -5.64 24.96
N THR A 478 -26.43 -5.69 23.79
CA THR A 478 -26.39 -4.60 22.80
C THR A 478 -27.75 -3.97 22.52
N TYR A 479 -27.77 -2.63 22.48
CA TYR A 479 -28.98 -1.83 22.32
C TYR A 479 -28.82 -0.76 21.25
N ARG A 480 -29.84 -0.54 20.41
CA ARG A 480 -29.91 0.64 19.52
C ARG A 480 -30.66 1.76 20.23
N PHE A 481 -30.11 2.97 20.17
CA PHE A 481 -30.83 4.19 20.51
C PHE A 481 -30.81 5.15 19.32
N THR A 482 -31.92 5.83 19.05
CA THR A 482 -31.99 6.89 18.02
C THR A 482 -32.41 8.21 18.66
N ALA A 483 -31.59 9.24 18.52
CA ALA A 483 -31.86 10.53 19.12
C ALA A 483 -33.15 11.17 18.55
N PRO A 484 -34.15 11.54 19.38
CA PRO A 484 -35.39 12.17 18.90
C PRO A 484 -35.20 13.61 18.38
N ALA A 485 -34.16 14.30 18.84
CA ALA A 485 -33.82 15.67 18.48
C ALA A 485 -32.30 15.89 18.66
N ASP A 486 -31.77 17.00 18.14
CA ASP A 486 -30.40 17.42 18.43
C ASP A 486 -30.28 17.67 19.94
N GLY A 487 -29.35 17.01 20.62
CA GLY A 487 -29.24 17.11 22.07
C GLY A 487 -28.10 16.28 22.66
N LEU A 488 -27.82 16.53 23.94
CA LEU A 488 -26.85 15.79 24.71
C LEU A 488 -27.58 14.64 25.40
N TYR A 489 -27.16 13.39 25.22
CA TYR A 489 -27.83 12.21 25.76
C TYR A 489 -26.87 11.45 26.66
N THR A 490 -27.32 11.16 27.88
CA THR A 490 -26.59 10.33 28.83
C THR A 490 -27.12 8.90 28.80
N PHE A 491 -26.18 7.96 28.74
CA PHE A 491 -26.37 6.53 28.86
C PHE A 491 -25.71 6.08 30.15
N ASP A 492 -26.49 5.51 31.06
CA ASP A 492 -26.05 5.21 32.41
C ASP A 492 -26.41 3.76 32.75
N ALA A 493 -25.42 2.87 32.70
CA ALA A 493 -25.55 1.48 33.11
C ALA A 493 -25.39 1.42 34.64
N THR A 494 -26.50 1.27 35.36
CA THR A 494 -26.59 1.30 36.81
C THR A 494 -27.13 0.00 37.40
N ASP A 495 -27.11 -0.11 38.73
CA ASP A 495 -27.69 -1.23 39.49
C ASP A 495 -27.15 -2.62 39.08
N SER A 496 -25.97 -2.64 38.44
CA SER A 496 -25.26 -3.84 38.06
C SER A 496 -24.70 -4.53 39.32
N ARG A 497 -24.73 -5.87 39.32
CA ARG A 497 -24.08 -6.67 40.39
C ARG A 497 -22.58 -6.86 40.17
N PHE A 498 -22.05 -6.20 39.15
CA PHE A 498 -20.69 -6.32 38.63
C PHE A 498 -20.20 -4.93 38.17
N PRO A 499 -18.89 -4.70 38.11
CA PRO A 499 -18.33 -3.50 37.50
C PRO A 499 -18.71 -3.47 36.01
N ALA A 500 -19.61 -2.56 35.62
CA ALA A 500 -20.08 -2.47 34.24
C ALA A 500 -19.04 -1.76 33.37
N VAL A 501 -18.93 -2.22 32.13
CA VAL A 501 -18.22 -1.57 31.03
C VAL A 501 -19.29 -1.11 30.04
N LEU A 502 -19.27 0.17 29.68
CA LEU A 502 -20.17 0.75 28.69
C LEU A 502 -19.37 1.25 27.50
N GLU A 503 -19.56 0.60 26.36
CA GLU A 503 -19.03 1.02 25.06
C GLU A 503 -20.18 1.57 24.21
N VAL A 504 -19.93 2.66 23.49
CA VAL A 504 -20.88 3.26 22.55
C VAL A 504 -20.24 3.33 21.17
N ARG A 505 -20.97 2.81 20.17
CA ARG A 505 -20.55 2.77 18.76
C ARG A 505 -21.49 3.55 17.86
N GLU A 506 -20.97 4.06 16.74
CA GLU A 506 -21.75 4.77 15.73
C GLU A 506 -22.65 3.83 14.91
N ASP A 507 -23.97 4.08 14.93
CA ASP A 507 -25.04 3.44 14.13
C ASP A 507 -25.16 1.90 14.22
N SER A 508 -24.08 1.15 14.11
CA SER A 508 -24.02 -0.30 14.09
C SER A 508 -22.92 -0.83 15.02
N CYS A 509 -22.92 -2.14 15.23
CA CYS A 509 -21.91 -2.80 16.06
C CYS A 509 -20.54 -2.93 15.37
N ALA A 510 -20.48 -2.68 14.07
CA ALA A 510 -19.24 -2.54 13.31
C ALA A 510 -18.79 -1.09 13.18
N GLY A 511 -19.61 -0.13 13.64
CA GLY A 511 -19.25 1.28 13.62
C GLY A 511 -18.16 1.61 14.63
N ASP A 512 -17.55 2.76 14.43
CA ASP A 512 -16.46 3.24 15.25
C ASP A 512 -16.90 3.42 16.70
N MET A 513 -15.98 3.11 17.61
CA MET A 513 -16.18 3.34 19.03
C MET A 513 -16.04 4.84 19.31
N ILE A 514 -17.11 5.44 19.82
CA ILE A 514 -17.15 6.88 20.16
C ILE A 514 -17.12 7.13 21.67
N ALA A 515 -17.40 6.11 22.49
CA ALA A 515 -17.15 6.18 23.93
C ALA A 515 -16.85 4.80 24.52
N CYS A 516 -15.99 4.78 25.52
CA CYS A 516 -15.66 3.60 26.31
C CYS A 516 -15.46 4.02 27.76
N VAL A 517 -16.29 3.47 28.64
CA VAL A 517 -16.29 3.79 30.07
C VAL A 517 -16.18 2.48 30.86
N ASP A 518 -15.05 2.32 31.54
CA ASP A 518 -14.83 1.23 32.49
C ASP A 518 -14.93 1.78 33.91
N SER A 519 -15.93 1.29 34.66
CA SER A 519 -16.07 1.63 36.06
C SER A 519 -15.61 0.46 36.93
N SER A 520 -14.54 0.67 37.71
CA SER A 520 -14.12 -0.29 38.74
C SER A 520 -15.06 -0.32 39.97
N SER A 521 -16.03 0.60 40.04
CA SER A 521 -16.88 0.85 41.21
C SER A 521 -18.35 0.44 41.06
N GLY A 522 -18.82 0.08 39.87
CA GLY A 522 -20.21 -0.34 39.61
C GLY A 522 -20.76 0.22 38.31
N ASP A 523 -21.26 1.46 38.37
CA ASP A 523 -22.01 2.10 37.28
C ASP A 523 -21.10 2.71 36.19
N ALA A 524 -21.43 2.48 34.92
CA ALA A 524 -20.73 3.08 33.77
C ALA A 524 -21.64 4.09 33.05
N ARG A 525 -21.18 5.34 32.96
CA ARG A 525 -21.94 6.46 32.40
C ARG A 525 -21.18 7.16 31.27
N SER A 526 -21.82 7.32 30.13
CA SER A 526 -21.32 8.11 29.00
C SER A 526 -22.36 9.16 28.59
N THR A 527 -21.90 10.34 28.17
CA THR A 527 -22.76 11.43 27.70
C THR A 527 -22.28 11.88 26.32
N LEU A 528 -23.16 11.90 25.33
CA LEU A 528 -22.82 12.15 23.92
C LEU A 528 -23.72 13.21 23.29
N SER A 529 -23.15 14.06 22.45
CA SER A 529 -23.91 14.96 21.57
C SER A 529 -24.40 14.18 20.35
N LEU A 530 -25.71 14.10 20.15
CA LEU A 530 -26.31 13.40 19.02
C LEU A 530 -27.26 14.31 18.23
N LEU A 531 -27.19 14.23 16.91
CA LEU A 531 -28.11 14.89 15.99
C LEU A 531 -29.45 14.16 15.91
N ALA A 532 -30.52 14.86 15.57
CA ALA A 532 -31.86 14.31 15.40
C ALA A 532 -31.86 13.18 14.36
N GLY A 533 -32.23 11.98 14.80
CA GLY A 533 -32.24 10.78 13.96
C GLY A 533 -30.90 10.03 13.90
N GLN A 534 -29.82 10.60 14.46
CA GLN A 534 -28.56 9.86 14.64
C GLN A 534 -28.81 8.68 15.58
N SER A 535 -28.24 7.53 15.22
CA SER A 535 -28.37 6.31 16.00
C SER A 535 -27.02 5.87 16.53
N VAL A 536 -27.02 5.27 17.72
CA VAL A 536 -25.84 4.67 18.35
C VAL A 536 -26.17 3.25 18.81
N VAL A 537 -25.14 2.42 18.91
CA VAL A 537 -25.22 1.12 19.56
C VAL A 537 -24.51 1.17 20.90
N LEU A 538 -25.24 0.85 21.95
CA LEU A 538 -24.75 0.73 23.32
C LEU A 538 -24.39 -0.73 23.56
N VAL A 539 -23.16 -1.00 23.97
CA VAL A 539 -22.65 -2.33 24.35
C VAL A 539 -22.38 -2.29 25.85
N VAL A 540 -23.13 -3.07 26.61
CA VAL A 540 -22.94 -3.22 28.05
C VAL A 540 -22.26 -4.56 28.32
N ASP A 541 -21.10 -4.49 28.96
CA ASP A 541 -20.16 -5.58 29.20
C ASP A 541 -19.59 -5.52 30.64
N SER A 542 -18.61 -6.37 30.97
CA SER A 542 -17.94 -6.49 32.27
C SER A 542 -16.56 -7.16 32.12
N HIS A 543 -15.80 -7.25 33.23
CA HIS A 543 -14.52 -7.98 33.29
C HIS A 543 -14.70 -9.48 33.60
N GLY A 544 -15.65 -10.12 32.92
CA GLY A 544 -15.93 -11.56 33.03
C GLY A 544 -17.05 -11.93 34.02
N GLU A 545 -17.51 -11.00 34.88
CA GLU A 545 -18.66 -11.25 35.75
C GLU A 545 -19.99 -11.13 35.00
N THR A 546 -20.94 -12.02 35.29
CA THR A 546 -22.28 -11.98 34.69
C THR A 546 -23.37 -11.59 35.68
N GLY A 547 -24.37 -10.85 35.24
CA GLY A 547 -25.58 -10.54 36.01
C GLY A 547 -26.53 -9.60 35.28
N ASP A 548 -27.54 -9.15 36.02
CA ASP A 548 -28.51 -8.15 35.55
C ASP A 548 -28.01 -6.72 35.80
N PHE A 549 -28.48 -5.78 34.99
CA PHE A 549 -28.22 -4.34 35.10
C PHE A 549 -29.45 -3.52 34.65
N GLU A 550 -29.49 -2.23 35.01
CA GLU A 550 -30.41 -1.25 34.44
C GLU A 550 -29.63 -0.27 33.54
N LEU A 551 -30.20 0.10 32.39
CA LEU A 551 -29.65 1.08 31.46
C LEU A 551 -30.64 2.25 31.38
N ASP A 552 -30.26 3.36 32.02
CA ASP A 552 -30.99 4.62 31.98
C ASP A 552 -30.51 5.48 30.81
N ILE A 553 -31.46 6.00 30.03
CA ILE A 553 -31.20 6.89 28.90
C ILE A 553 -32.04 8.14 29.08
N TYR A 554 -31.38 9.30 29.14
CA TYR A 554 -32.04 10.58 29.28
C TYR A 554 -31.29 11.69 28.54
N GLU A 555 -32.03 12.66 28.02
CA GLU A 555 -31.45 13.88 27.47
C GLU A 555 -30.92 14.72 28.63
N GLN A 556 -29.63 15.07 28.59
CA GLN A 556 -29.09 16.07 29.46
C GLN A 556 -29.39 17.47 28.94
N LEU A 557 -30.12 18.20 29.76
CA LEU A 557 -30.25 19.63 29.59
C LEU A 557 -29.02 20.25 30.27
N CYS A 558 -28.13 20.87 29.50
CA CYS A 558 -27.13 21.75 30.11
C CYS A 558 -27.88 22.73 31.03
N PRO A 559 -27.34 23.07 32.22
CA PRO A 559 -27.96 24.05 33.09
C PRO A 559 -27.89 25.45 32.45
N VAL A 560 -28.80 25.75 31.52
CA VAL A 560 -28.84 27.02 30.79
C VAL A 560 -29.56 28.07 31.63
N ILE A 561 -28.82 29.09 32.05
CA ILE A 561 -29.39 30.31 32.61
C ILE A 561 -29.77 31.24 31.45
N ASP A 562 -31.08 31.49 31.29
CA ASP A 562 -31.58 32.40 30.25
C ASP A 562 -31.37 33.86 30.66
N LEU A 563 -30.50 34.56 29.91
CA LEU A 563 -30.19 35.98 30.09
C LEU A 563 -31.18 36.90 29.34
N GLY A 564 -32.04 36.34 28.50
CA GLY A 564 -32.98 37.09 27.66
C GLY A 564 -32.28 37.96 26.62
N THR A 565 -32.81 39.17 26.40
CA THR A 565 -32.43 40.05 25.28
C THR A 565 -31.77 41.37 25.72
N ALA A 566 -31.34 41.50 26.97
CA ALA A 566 -30.79 42.76 27.47
C ALA A 566 -29.33 42.94 27.01
N ALA A 567 -29.00 44.06 26.37
CA ALA A 567 -27.61 44.43 26.09
C ALA A 567 -27.45 45.97 26.16
N PRO A 568 -26.40 46.51 26.81
CA PRO A 568 -25.36 45.77 27.53
C PRO A 568 -25.87 45.13 28.83
N GLN A 569 -25.26 44.02 29.25
CA GLN A 569 -25.50 43.36 30.53
C GLN A 569 -24.22 42.74 31.09
N THR A 570 -24.14 42.59 32.41
CA THR A 570 -23.04 41.90 33.10
C THR A 570 -23.64 40.88 34.06
N VAL A 571 -23.07 39.68 34.08
CA VAL A 571 -23.45 38.55 34.91
C VAL A 571 -22.23 38.11 35.70
N THR A 572 -22.42 37.64 36.93
CA THR A 572 -21.36 37.05 37.75
C THR A 572 -21.81 35.67 38.19
N GLY A 573 -20.90 34.70 38.18
CA GLY A 573 -21.18 33.32 38.54
C GLY A 573 -19.94 32.59 39.01
N THR A 574 -20.05 31.28 39.16
CA THR A 574 -18.94 30.40 39.52
C THR A 574 -19.02 29.12 38.71
N THR A 575 -17.88 28.63 38.23
CA THR A 575 -17.75 27.31 37.61
C THR A 575 -17.45 26.22 38.64
N ALA A 576 -17.14 26.59 39.89
CA ALA A 576 -16.93 25.61 40.96
C ALA A 576 -18.19 24.73 41.14
N ASP A 577 -17.99 23.41 41.19
CA ASP A 577 -19.05 22.38 41.27
C ASP A 577 -20.00 22.31 40.05
N ALA A 578 -19.72 23.04 38.97
CA ALA A 578 -20.47 22.93 37.73
C ALA A 578 -20.07 21.65 36.97
N PRO A 579 -20.98 21.04 36.17
CA PRO A 579 -20.61 19.92 35.35
C PRO A 579 -19.73 20.39 34.19
N ASP A 580 -18.88 19.50 33.71
CA ASP A 580 -18.12 19.64 32.48
C ASP A 580 -18.80 18.78 31.41
N LEU A 581 -19.45 19.42 30.44
CA LEU A 581 -20.35 18.79 29.46
C LEU A 581 -20.05 19.17 28.00
N LEU A 582 -19.37 20.28 27.76
CA LEU A 582 -19.04 20.82 26.45
C LEU A 582 -17.53 20.91 26.32
N GLU A 583 -17.02 20.46 25.18
CA GLU A 583 -15.62 20.59 24.81
C GLU A 583 -15.48 21.75 23.82
N PRO A 584 -14.91 22.90 24.22
CA PRO A 584 -14.64 23.98 23.28
C PRO A 584 -13.35 23.72 22.50
N ILE A 585 -13.38 24.11 21.22
CA ILE A 585 -12.30 23.82 20.25
C ILE A 585 -10.99 24.54 20.61
N CYS A 586 -11.05 25.59 21.42
CA CYS A 586 -9.90 26.39 21.85
C CYS A 586 -9.42 26.07 23.28
N SER A 587 -9.92 24.99 23.90
CA SER A 587 -9.34 24.46 25.15
C SER A 587 -8.80 23.05 24.93
N PHE A 588 -7.68 22.74 25.58
CA PHE A 588 -7.15 21.37 25.68
C PHE A 588 -7.35 20.77 27.08
N PHE A 589 -7.93 21.53 28.00
CA PHE A 589 -8.17 21.12 29.38
C PHE A 589 -9.67 21.06 29.64
N GLU A 590 -10.12 19.92 30.19
CA GLU A 590 -11.50 19.66 30.59
C GLU A 590 -11.78 20.30 31.95
N GLY A 591 -12.39 21.49 31.92
CA GLY A 591 -12.72 22.28 33.09
C GLY A 591 -14.23 22.40 33.32
N PRO A 592 -14.68 22.63 34.57
CA PRO A 592 -16.09 22.82 34.83
C PRO A 592 -16.59 24.13 34.18
N GLU A 593 -17.82 24.12 33.69
CA GLU A 593 -18.35 25.21 32.86
C GLU A 593 -19.74 25.71 33.31
N ALA A 594 -20.04 26.95 32.97
CA ALA A 594 -21.36 27.54 33.17
C ALA A 594 -21.94 28.00 31.84
N THR A 595 -23.16 27.54 31.53
CA THR A 595 -23.82 27.79 30.24
C THR A 595 -24.98 28.80 30.37
N TYR A 596 -25.02 29.74 29.44
CA TYR A 596 -26.03 30.80 29.37
C TYR A 596 -26.71 30.81 28.02
N ARG A 597 -27.96 31.26 27.95
CA ARG A 597 -28.63 31.58 26.69
C ARG A 597 -28.81 33.08 26.56
N PHE A 598 -28.44 33.62 25.40
CA PHE A 598 -28.68 35.01 25.03
C PHE A 598 -29.42 35.09 23.70
N THR A 599 -30.39 36.01 23.59
CA THR A 599 -31.10 36.27 22.33
C THR A 599 -30.85 37.71 21.89
N ALA A 600 -30.28 37.90 20.69
CA ALA A 600 -29.92 39.21 20.18
C ALA A 600 -31.16 40.11 19.98
N PRO A 601 -31.25 41.29 20.64
CA PRO A 601 -32.39 42.20 20.48
C PRO A 601 -32.45 42.96 19.15
N ALA A 602 -31.36 42.98 18.36
CA ALA A 602 -31.29 43.64 17.06
C ALA A 602 -30.10 43.11 16.25
N ASP A 603 -30.09 43.34 14.94
CA ASP A 603 -28.90 43.12 14.10
C ASP A 603 -27.75 44.02 14.58
N ALA A 604 -26.70 43.44 15.16
CA ALA A 604 -25.60 44.19 15.77
C ALA A 604 -24.35 43.32 15.98
N LEU A 605 -23.22 43.98 16.27
CA LEU A 605 -22.01 43.31 16.78
C LEU A 605 -22.16 43.14 18.30
N TYR A 606 -22.10 41.91 18.78
CA TYR A 606 -22.11 41.59 20.20
C TYR A 606 -20.72 41.15 20.65
N VAL A 607 -20.23 41.75 21.73
CA VAL A 607 -18.98 41.39 22.39
C VAL A 607 -19.31 40.68 23.69
N PHE A 608 -18.81 39.48 23.84
CA PHE A 608 -18.83 38.69 25.07
C PHE A 608 -17.41 38.69 25.63
N ASP A 609 -17.21 39.14 26.86
CA ASP A 609 -15.90 39.11 27.50
C ASP A 609 -16.02 38.69 28.96
N THR A 610 -14.97 38.07 29.48
CA THR A 610 -14.91 37.63 30.86
C THR A 610 -14.08 38.57 31.75
N THR A 611 -13.85 39.80 31.29
CA THR A 611 -13.00 40.77 32.00
C THR A 611 -13.49 41.01 33.43
N GLY A 612 -12.59 40.80 34.39
CA GLY A 612 -12.87 40.90 35.82
C GLY A 612 -13.15 39.56 36.51
N SER A 613 -12.98 38.44 35.80
CA SER A 613 -12.98 37.09 36.37
C SER A 613 -11.77 36.86 37.29
N ALA A 614 -11.92 35.92 38.23
CA ALA A 614 -10.85 35.55 39.17
C ALA A 614 -10.10 34.27 38.76
N ILE A 615 -10.62 33.58 37.75
CA ILE A 615 -10.07 32.38 37.13
C ILE A 615 -9.55 32.72 35.74
N ASP A 616 -8.73 31.82 35.23
CA ASP A 616 -8.47 31.72 33.81
C ASP A 616 -9.69 31.13 33.11
N THR A 617 -10.23 31.86 32.15
CA THR A 617 -11.50 31.50 31.52
C THR A 617 -11.27 31.08 30.09
N VAL A 618 -12.04 30.08 29.64
CA VAL A 618 -12.30 29.82 28.22
C VAL A 618 -13.74 30.23 27.93
N LEU A 619 -13.98 30.89 26.80
CA LEU A 619 -15.30 31.36 26.37
C LEU A 619 -15.65 30.76 25.02
N ASP A 620 -16.69 29.93 24.98
CA ASP A 620 -17.25 29.38 23.74
C ASP A 620 -18.69 29.88 23.52
N VAL A 621 -18.95 30.44 22.35
CA VAL A 621 -20.29 30.89 21.95
C VAL A 621 -20.79 30.01 20.82
N ARG A 622 -21.89 29.30 21.08
CA ARG A 622 -22.47 28.26 20.22
C ARG A 622 -23.84 28.68 19.67
N ASP A 623 -24.23 28.15 18.51
CA ASP A 623 -25.48 28.52 17.87
C ASP A 623 -26.70 27.83 18.52
N GLY A 624 -27.63 28.62 19.10
CA GLY A 624 -28.96 28.18 19.55
C GLY A 624 -29.05 27.22 20.76
N THR A 625 -28.23 26.17 20.79
CA THR A 625 -28.25 25.06 21.76
C THR A 625 -26.82 24.68 22.16
N CYS A 626 -26.68 23.86 23.21
CA CYS A 626 -25.37 23.33 23.62
C CYS A 626 -24.72 22.45 22.55
N THR A 627 -25.54 21.74 21.77
CA THR A 627 -25.07 20.88 20.68
C THR A 627 -24.94 21.60 19.35
N GLY A 628 -25.31 22.89 19.29
CA GLY A 628 -25.05 23.72 18.13
C GLY A 628 -23.56 23.87 17.89
N PRO A 629 -23.13 24.15 16.64
CA PRO A 629 -21.73 24.41 16.35
C PRO A 629 -21.22 25.59 17.17
N SER A 630 -19.95 25.52 17.59
CA SER A 630 -19.24 26.70 18.10
C SER A 630 -19.21 27.75 16.98
N LEU A 631 -19.74 28.93 17.26
CA LEU A 631 -19.69 30.07 16.35
C LEU A 631 -18.35 30.79 16.46
N LYS A 632 -17.82 30.89 17.68
CA LYS A 632 -16.51 31.45 17.99
C LYS A 632 -16.17 31.13 19.43
N CYS A 633 -14.92 30.75 19.67
CA CYS A 633 -14.41 30.54 21.00
C CYS A 633 -13.07 31.27 21.19
N ASN A 634 -12.71 31.54 22.44
CA ASN A 634 -11.45 32.16 22.81
C ASN A 634 -11.07 31.77 24.24
N ASP A 635 -9.80 31.51 24.49
CA ASP A 635 -9.23 31.32 25.82
C ASP A 635 -8.74 32.68 26.37
N ASP A 636 -7.73 33.26 25.73
CA ASP A 636 -7.15 34.54 26.14
C ASP A 636 -7.43 35.71 25.18
N ALA A 637 -7.98 36.82 25.68
CA ALA A 637 -8.19 38.04 24.90
C ALA A 637 -6.89 38.79 24.54
N ALA A 638 -5.78 38.48 25.20
CA ALA A 638 -4.46 39.03 24.93
C ALA A 638 -3.48 37.87 24.78
N GLY A 639 -3.06 37.57 23.55
CA GLY A 639 -2.32 36.34 23.23
C GLY A 639 -1.24 35.98 24.24
N GLU A 640 -1.29 34.72 24.71
CA GLU A 640 -0.43 33.92 25.59
C GLU A 640 0.29 34.56 26.81
N ASP A 641 0.40 35.89 26.94
CA ASP A 641 1.34 36.52 27.87
C ASP A 641 0.79 37.70 28.71
N GLU A 642 -0.44 38.23 28.49
CA GLU A 642 -0.93 39.39 29.27
C GLU A 642 -2.43 39.40 29.71
N GLY A 643 -3.17 38.30 29.59
CA GLY A 643 -4.56 38.16 30.08
C GLY A 643 -4.83 36.79 30.71
N THR A 644 -5.93 36.65 31.43
CA THR A 644 -6.56 35.34 31.80
C THR A 644 -8.07 35.43 31.57
N ASP A 645 -8.47 36.37 30.72
CA ASP A 645 -9.84 36.73 30.43
C ASP A 645 -10.08 36.60 28.94
N SER A 646 -11.11 35.84 28.59
CA SER A 646 -11.50 35.61 27.21
C SER A 646 -12.36 36.73 26.65
N ARG A 647 -12.33 36.85 25.34
CA ARG A 647 -13.22 37.75 24.61
C ARG A 647 -13.59 37.21 23.24
N VAL A 648 -14.89 37.17 22.96
CA VAL A 648 -15.50 36.79 21.69
C VAL A 648 -16.32 37.95 21.14
N SER A 649 -16.30 38.17 19.82
CA SER A 649 -17.12 39.19 19.14
C SER A 649 -17.81 38.57 17.92
N LEU A 650 -19.13 38.72 17.82
CA LEU A 650 -19.99 38.05 16.82
C LEU A 650 -21.06 39.01 16.27
N LEU A 651 -21.32 38.95 14.96
CA LEU A 651 -22.51 39.58 14.36
C LEU A 651 -23.71 38.65 14.57
N LEU A 652 -24.71 39.11 15.33
CA LEU A 652 -25.95 38.36 15.56
C LEU A 652 -27.14 39.09 14.95
N SER A 653 -28.06 38.33 14.35
CA SER A 653 -29.31 38.85 13.79
C SER A 653 -30.38 39.05 14.87
N GLU A 654 -31.32 39.98 14.68
CA GLU A 654 -32.46 40.19 15.58
C GLU A 654 -33.22 38.88 15.79
N GLY A 655 -33.28 38.44 17.06
CA GLY A 655 -33.95 37.21 17.47
C GLY A 655 -33.10 35.94 17.36
N GLN A 656 -31.87 36.00 16.86
CA GLN A 656 -30.93 34.88 16.91
C GLN A 656 -30.58 34.57 18.37
N SER A 657 -30.61 33.29 18.73
CA SER A 657 -30.26 32.81 20.07
C SER A 657 -28.91 32.11 20.01
N VAL A 658 -28.05 32.36 21.00
CA VAL A 658 -26.76 31.67 21.19
C VAL A 658 -26.69 31.07 22.58
N VAL A 659 -25.87 30.02 22.74
CA VAL A 659 -25.43 29.48 24.02
C VAL A 659 -24.02 29.98 24.29
N ILE A 660 -23.75 30.47 25.49
CA ILE A 660 -22.44 30.99 25.90
C ILE A 660 -21.96 30.07 27.02
N ALA A 661 -20.87 29.33 26.79
CA ALA A 661 -20.18 28.54 27.79
C ALA A 661 -18.99 29.34 28.33
N VAL A 662 -18.97 29.53 29.65
CA VAL A 662 -17.82 30.08 30.37
C VAL A 662 -17.20 28.94 31.16
N GLU A 663 -16.03 28.50 30.72
CA GLU A 663 -15.27 27.40 31.31
C GLU A 663 -14.07 27.96 32.09
N SER A 664 -13.55 27.16 33.03
CA SER A 664 -12.27 27.41 33.70
C SER A 664 -11.18 26.58 33.05
N ASP A 665 -10.02 27.14 32.72
CA ASP A 665 -8.85 26.35 32.29
C ASP A 665 -8.21 25.53 33.46
N GLU A 666 -8.83 25.56 34.65
CA GLU A 666 -8.41 24.84 35.84
C GLU A 666 -9.50 23.88 36.34
N LEU A 667 -9.11 22.66 36.73
CA LEU A 667 -10.01 21.58 37.17
C LEU A 667 -10.94 21.92 38.35
N ASP A 668 -10.54 22.83 39.24
CA ASP A 668 -11.31 23.16 40.45
C ASP A 668 -12.40 24.23 40.19
N GLY A 669 -12.35 24.94 39.06
CA GLY A 669 -13.22 26.06 38.73
C GLY A 669 -13.11 27.27 39.67
N GLY A 670 -13.96 28.27 39.46
CA GLY A 670 -14.01 29.45 40.34
C GLY A 670 -14.93 30.57 39.84
N GLU A 671 -14.81 31.74 40.49
CA GLU A 671 -15.70 32.88 40.24
C GLU A 671 -15.33 33.64 38.96
N TYR A 672 -16.32 33.93 38.13
CA TYR A 672 -16.16 34.67 36.88
C TYR A 672 -17.16 35.83 36.75
N THR A 673 -16.84 36.76 35.85
CA THR A 673 -17.72 37.83 35.37
C THR A 673 -17.89 37.66 33.87
N LEU A 674 -19.12 37.67 33.35
CA LEU A 674 -19.43 37.69 31.91
C LEU A 674 -20.08 39.03 31.55
N ASN A 675 -19.45 39.79 30.65
CA ASN A 675 -19.95 41.04 30.11
C ASN A 675 -20.45 40.82 28.68
N ILE A 676 -21.63 41.34 28.38
CA ILE A 676 -22.24 41.31 27.04
C ILE A 676 -22.46 42.75 26.61
N THR A 677 -21.80 43.18 25.56
CA THR A 677 -21.89 44.55 25.02
C THR A 677 -22.43 44.51 23.60
N GLN A 678 -23.47 45.31 23.34
CA GLN A 678 -23.96 45.54 21.98
C GLN A 678 -23.28 46.78 21.39
N LEU A 679 -22.64 46.62 20.24
CA LEU A 679 -22.04 47.67 19.42
C LEU A 679 -22.79 47.79 18.10
N GLU A 680 -22.73 48.96 17.47
CA GLU A 680 -23.26 49.11 16.11
C GLU A 680 -22.46 48.20 15.17
N ALA A 681 -23.14 47.34 14.41
CA ALA A 681 -22.48 46.48 13.44
C ALA A 681 -21.73 47.36 12.42
N PRO A 682 -20.41 47.18 12.23
CA PRO A 682 -19.72 47.84 11.14
C PRO A 682 -20.37 47.42 9.81
N PRO A 683 -20.47 48.35 8.83
CA PRO A 683 -21.04 48.01 7.53
C PRO A 683 -20.24 46.90 6.89
N CYS A 684 -20.92 45.82 6.50
CA CYS A 684 -20.28 44.62 5.99
C CYS A 684 -20.99 44.15 4.70
N PRO A 685 -20.29 44.09 3.55
CA PRO A 685 -18.89 44.47 3.37
C PRO A 685 -18.67 45.98 3.49
N LEU A 686 -17.46 46.36 3.93
CA LEU A 686 -17.06 47.76 4.08
C LEU A 686 -16.89 48.47 2.73
N PHE A 687 -16.44 47.72 1.73
CA PHE A 687 -16.12 48.22 0.39
C PHE A 687 -16.79 47.38 -0.71
N ASP A 688 -16.90 47.95 -1.91
CA ASP A 688 -17.44 47.29 -3.10
C ASP A 688 -16.41 47.33 -4.24
N LEU A 689 -15.93 46.16 -4.65
CA LEU A 689 -15.00 45.99 -5.78
C LEU A 689 -15.72 45.96 -7.13
N GLY A 690 -17.05 45.80 -7.14
CA GLY A 690 -17.83 45.59 -8.34
C GLY A 690 -17.46 44.28 -9.06
N SER A 691 -17.47 44.32 -10.39
CA SER A 691 -17.35 43.14 -11.25
C SER A 691 -16.25 43.25 -12.33
N THR A 692 -15.28 44.15 -12.15
CA THR A 692 -14.22 44.36 -13.16
C THR A 692 -13.07 43.40 -12.90
N VAL A 693 -12.64 42.64 -13.92
CA VAL A 693 -11.51 41.70 -13.80
C VAL A 693 -10.62 41.81 -15.06
N PRO A 694 -9.28 41.83 -14.94
CA PRO A 694 -8.51 41.89 -13.69
C PRO A 694 -8.60 43.27 -13.00
N GLN A 695 -8.46 43.29 -11.68
CA GLN A 695 -8.37 44.51 -10.89
C GLN A 695 -7.41 44.37 -9.72
N SER A 696 -6.93 45.49 -9.20
CA SER A 696 -6.06 45.56 -8.02
C SER A 696 -6.40 46.81 -7.23
N VAL A 697 -6.56 46.67 -5.92
CA VAL A 697 -6.84 47.76 -4.99
C VAL A 697 -5.78 47.80 -3.90
N THR A 698 -5.52 49.01 -3.39
CA THR A 698 -4.67 49.20 -2.19
C THR A 698 -5.58 49.49 -1.02
N GLY A 699 -5.56 48.60 -0.03
CA GLY A 699 -6.31 48.72 1.21
C GLY A 699 -5.42 49.07 2.39
N ASN A 700 -6.06 49.28 3.54
CA ASN A 700 -5.41 49.35 4.84
C ASN A 700 -6.37 48.71 5.83
N ASN A 701 -5.90 47.79 6.67
CA ASN A 701 -6.72 47.15 7.70
C ASN A 701 -6.43 47.69 9.12
N GLU A 702 -5.47 48.62 9.27
CA GLU A 702 -5.15 49.28 10.53
C GLU A 702 -6.35 50.08 11.08
N GLY A 703 -6.76 49.75 12.32
CA GLY A 703 -7.80 50.47 13.06
C GLY A 703 -9.23 50.07 12.73
N TYR A 704 -9.44 49.08 11.85
CA TYR A 704 -10.73 48.41 11.72
C TYR A 704 -10.89 47.37 12.85
N THR A 705 -12.15 47.08 13.19
CA THR A 705 -12.47 46.04 14.16
C THR A 705 -12.34 44.69 13.48
N ASP A 706 -11.79 43.72 14.20
CA ASP A 706 -11.81 42.31 13.84
C ASP A 706 -13.25 41.78 13.94
N VAL A 707 -13.94 41.59 12.81
CA VAL A 707 -15.39 41.33 12.78
C VAL A 707 -15.70 39.90 12.35
N LEU A 708 -14.99 39.39 11.35
CA LEU A 708 -15.03 37.97 10.96
C LEU A 708 -13.88 37.24 11.65
N THR A 709 -14.00 35.93 11.72
CA THR A 709 -12.91 35.05 12.15
C THR A 709 -12.65 34.07 11.04
N PRO A 710 -11.70 34.38 10.16
CA PRO A 710 -11.21 33.41 9.20
C PRO A 710 -10.72 32.17 9.95
N GLU A 711 -11.05 30.97 9.47
CA GLU A 711 -10.67 29.71 10.13
C GLU A 711 -9.15 29.54 10.19
N CYS A 712 -8.44 30.12 9.20
CA CYS A 712 -7.00 30.10 9.09
C CYS A 712 -6.28 31.24 9.82
N ALA A 713 -6.99 32.09 10.58
CA ALA A 713 -6.37 33.18 11.33
C ALA A 713 -5.80 32.69 12.68
N SER A 714 -4.50 32.89 12.92
CA SER A 714 -3.84 32.55 14.19
C SER A 714 -3.86 33.68 15.24
N SER A 715 -4.17 34.91 14.84
CA SER A 715 -4.27 36.03 15.77
C SER A 715 -5.29 37.07 15.31
N ALA A 716 -5.85 37.81 16.27
CA ALA A 716 -6.85 38.84 16.01
C ALA A 716 -6.21 40.11 15.40
N GLY A 717 -6.53 40.38 14.14
CA GLY A 717 -6.01 41.50 13.35
C GLY A 717 -7.02 42.62 13.11
N GLY A 718 -6.60 43.68 12.41
CA GLY A 718 -7.57 44.62 11.86
C GLY A 718 -8.13 44.05 10.56
N GLU A 719 -9.43 44.19 10.32
CA GLU A 719 -10.09 43.53 9.20
C GLU A 719 -10.76 44.50 8.21
N ALA A 720 -10.60 44.27 6.91
CA ALA A 720 -11.28 45.00 5.85
C ALA A 720 -12.02 44.08 4.89
N THR A 721 -13.35 44.27 4.76
CA THR A 721 -14.23 43.41 3.97
C THR A 721 -14.68 44.07 2.66
N TYR A 722 -14.72 43.30 1.58
CA TYR A 722 -15.04 43.73 0.23
C TYR A 722 -16.15 42.87 -0.37
N SER A 723 -17.12 43.48 -1.06
CA SER A 723 -17.99 42.74 -1.98
C SER A 723 -17.31 42.59 -3.33
N PHE A 724 -17.45 41.41 -3.94
CA PHE A 724 -17.14 41.18 -5.34
C PHE A 724 -18.33 40.50 -6.03
N THR A 725 -18.64 40.90 -7.26
CA THR A 725 -19.67 40.24 -8.08
C THR A 725 -19.03 39.65 -9.34
N ALA A 726 -19.17 38.34 -9.54
CA ALA A 726 -18.59 37.67 -10.70
C ALA A 726 -19.24 38.18 -12.01
N PRO A 727 -18.46 38.70 -12.97
CA PRO A 727 -19.00 39.17 -14.24
C PRO A 727 -19.52 38.05 -15.16
N GLU A 728 -18.90 36.87 -15.12
CA GLU A 728 -19.20 35.69 -15.94
C GLU A 728 -19.02 34.41 -15.11
N ASP A 729 -19.52 33.27 -15.58
CA ASP A 729 -19.26 31.98 -14.94
C ASP A 729 -17.77 31.65 -15.07
N GLY A 730 -17.10 31.25 -13.98
CA GLY A 730 -15.71 30.80 -14.03
C GLY A 730 -14.99 30.90 -12.69
N TYR A 731 -13.67 30.73 -12.76
CA TYR A 731 -12.81 30.75 -11.59
C TYR A 731 -12.19 32.13 -11.38
N TYR A 732 -12.05 32.52 -10.11
CA TYR A 732 -11.49 33.81 -9.72
C TYR A 732 -10.43 33.63 -8.65
N ILE A 733 -9.29 34.30 -8.84
CA ILE A 733 -8.18 34.32 -7.90
C ILE A 733 -8.18 35.68 -7.20
N PHE A 734 -8.21 35.62 -5.88
CA PHE A 734 -7.97 36.74 -4.98
C PHE A 734 -6.60 36.55 -4.37
N ASP A 735 -5.75 37.56 -4.40
CA ASP A 735 -4.44 37.48 -3.75
C ASP A 735 -4.02 38.81 -3.15
N THR A 736 -3.18 38.75 -2.12
CA THR A 736 -2.63 39.93 -1.46
C THR A 736 -1.18 40.20 -1.87
N VAL A 737 -0.74 39.69 -3.02
CA VAL A 737 0.65 39.79 -3.45
C VAL A 737 1.09 41.25 -3.55
N GLY A 738 2.22 41.53 -2.89
CA GLY A 738 2.80 42.87 -2.83
C GLY A 738 2.34 43.68 -1.60
N SER A 739 1.74 43.03 -0.61
CA SER A 739 1.42 43.62 0.68
C SER A 739 2.67 43.81 1.55
N ALA A 740 2.60 44.76 2.50
CA ALA A 740 3.69 45.04 3.42
C ALA A 740 3.46 44.47 4.82
N VAL A 741 2.30 43.84 5.03
CA VAL A 741 1.86 43.24 6.29
C VAL A 741 1.54 41.77 6.06
N ASP A 742 1.63 40.99 7.13
CA ASP A 742 1.11 39.64 7.13
C ASP A 742 -0.40 39.70 6.93
N THR A 743 -0.93 38.94 5.98
CA THR A 743 -2.33 39.01 5.56
C THR A 743 -2.99 37.67 5.77
N VAL A 744 -4.22 37.69 6.26
CA VAL A 744 -5.13 36.54 6.22
C VAL A 744 -6.24 36.88 5.25
N LEU A 745 -6.42 36.04 4.22
CA LEU A 745 -7.42 36.24 3.18
C LEU A 745 -8.52 35.20 3.34
N SER A 746 -9.77 35.64 3.48
CA SER A 746 -10.94 34.76 3.53
C SER A 746 -11.98 35.16 2.49
N VAL A 747 -12.68 34.18 1.94
CA VAL A 747 -13.79 34.37 0.99
C VAL A 747 -15.02 33.67 1.52
N ARG A 748 -16.15 34.39 1.54
CA ARG A 748 -17.44 33.92 2.05
C ARG A 748 -18.54 34.10 1.02
N GLU A 749 -19.45 33.13 0.96
CA GLU A 749 -20.60 33.19 0.07
C GLU A 749 -21.65 34.19 0.55
N GLY A 750 -22.15 35.01 -0.37
CA GLY A 750 -23.23 35.97 -0.12
C GLY A 750 -22.82 37.18 0.71
N GLY A 751 -22.62 37.01 2.01
CA GLY A 751 -22.44 38.09 2.98
C GLY A 751 -21.53 37.69 4.15
N CYS A 752 -21.34 38.61 5.09
CA CYS A 752 -20.40 38.43 6.20
C CYS A 752 -20.76 37.33 7.21
N GLY A 753 -22.03 36.89 7.25
CA GLY A 753 -22.45 35.71 8.01
C GLY A 753 -22.61 34.45 7.15
N GLY A 754 -22.15 34.48 5.90
CA GLY A 754 -22.16 33.33 5.01
C GLY A 754 -21.03 32.34 5.32
N PRO A 755 -21.13 31.10 4.81
CA PRO A 755 -20.09 30.10 4.96
C PRO A 755 -18.80 30.59 4.31
N GLU A 756 -17.68 30.28 4.94
CA GLU A 756 -16.35 30.48 4.37
C GLU A 756 -16.06 29.37 3.36
N VAL A 757 -15.63 29.76 2.17
CA VAL A 757 -15.36 28.85 1.05
C VAL A 757 -13.90 28.81 0.65
N ALA A 758 -13.09 29.74 1.15
CA ALA A 758 -11.65 29.70 1.05
C ALA A 758 -11.03 30.56 2.16
N CYS A 759 -9.95 30.07 2.76
CA CYS A 759 -9.14 30.81 3.72
C CYS A 759 -7.65 30.56 3.46
N SER A 760 -6.82 31.58 3.59
CA SER A 760 -5.37 31.45 3.50
C SER A 760 -4.62 32.46 4.36
N ALA A 761 -3.62 31.98 5.10
CA ALA A 761 -2.68 32.77 5.89
C ALA A 761 -1.22 32.43 5.52
N ASN A 762 -0.73 33.01 4.42
CA ASN A 762 0.56 32.69 3.81
C ASN A 762 1.59 33.83 3.95
N GLY A 763 1.60 34.52 5.08
CA GLY A 763 2.45 35.69 5.26
C GLY A 763 1.90 36.90 4.50
N THR A 764 2.77 37.61 3.80
CA THR A 764 2.40 38.84 3.07
C THR A 764 1.65 38.61 1.76
N ASP A 765 1.52 37.36 1.30
CA ASP A 765 1.06 37.02 -0.05
C ASP A 765 -0.01 35.90 0.00
N SER A 766 -1.05 36.10 0.81
CA SER A 766 -2.21 35.21 0.94
C SER A 766 -3.09 35.23 -0.30
N TRP A 767 -3.78 34.12 -0.56
CA TRP A 767 -4.52 33.95 -1.81
C TRP A 767 -5.71 33.00 -1.64
N ALA A 768 -6.71 33.14 -2.50
CA ALA A 768 -7.92 32.32 -2.51
C ALA A 768 -8.38 32.11 -3.96
N PHE A 769 -8.72 30.88 -4.32
CA PHE A 769 -9.21 30.50 -5.65
C PHE A 769 -10.62 29.94 -5.50
N VAL A 770 -11.61 30.58 -6.13
CA VAL A 770 -13.02 30.21 -5.98
C VAL A 770 -13.74 30.12 -7.32
N GLU A 771 -14.67 29.18 -7.43
CA GLU A 771 -15.59 29.07 -8.57
C GLU A 771 -16.84 29.90 -8.31
N LEU A 772 -17.23 30.77 -9.25
CA LEU A 772 -18.40 31.64 -9.09
C LEU A 772 -19.26 31.64 -10.36
N SER A 773 -20.57 31.68 -10.16
CA SER A 773 -21.56 31.87 -11.23
C SER A 773 -21.70 33.36 -11.61
N ALA A 774 -22.06 33.65 -12.85
CA ALA A 774 -22.28 35.00 -13.35
C ALA A 774 -23.34 35.73 -12.51
N GLY A 775 -22.94 36.86 -11.93
CA GLY A 775 -23.79 37.70 -11.07
C GLY A 775 -23.84 37.25 -9.60
N GLU A 776 -23.14 36.17 -9.23
CA GLU A 776 -22.96 35.77 -7.85
C GLU A 776 -22.10 36.79 -7.09
N THR A 777 -22.45 37.02 -5.81
CA THR A 777 -21.78 37.99 -4.95
C THR A 777 -21.18 37.28 -3.75
N ILE A 778 -19.92 37.58 -3.46
CA ILE A 778 -19.16 37.08 -2.31
C ILE A 778 -18.64 38.24 -1.46
N VAL A 779 -18.24 37.92 -0.22
CA VAL A 779 -17.45 38.79 0.63
C VAL A 779 -16.02 38.29 0.70
N VAL A 780 -15.07 39.15 0.37
CA VAL A 780 -13.63 38.90 0.53
C VAL A 780 -13.16 39.69 1.74
N SER A 781 -12.60 39.01 2.73
CA SER A 781 -11.99 39.62 3.90
C SER A 781 -10.48 39.63 3.78
N VAL A 782 -9.87 40.79 4.03
CA VAL A 782 -8.42 40.94 4.20
C VAL A 782 -8.16 41.36 5.65
N ASP A 783 -7.73 40.39 6.43
CA ASP A 783 -7.29 40.53 7.81
C ASP A 783 -5.75 40.48 7.89
N SER A 784 -5.17 40.68 9.06
CA SER A 784 -3.74 40.57 9.32
C SER A 784 -3.44 39.66 10.50
N ASP A 785 -2.47 38.76 10.33
CA ASP A 785 -1.89 38.04 11.46
C ASP A 785 -0.95 38.99 12.23
N GLY A 786 -1.49 39.64 13.27
CA GLY A 786 -0.81 40.66 14.07
C GLY A 786 -1.17 42.11 13.68
N PRO A 787 -0.20 43.06 13.72
CA PRO A 787 -0.51 44.48 13.53
C PRO A 787 -0.91 44.79 12.08
N GLY A 788 -2.10 45.34 11.91
CA GLY A 788 -2.61 45.78 10.60
C GLY A 788 -1.78 46.89 9.93
N GLY A 789 -2.01 47.07 8.63
CA GLY A 789 -1.37 48.07 7.80
C GLY A 789 -1.80 48.02 6.34
N VAL A 790 -0.99 48.57 5.45
CA VAL A 790 -1.30 48.71 4.03
C VAL A 790 -1.05 47.40 3.28
N TYR A 791 -2.03 46.97 2.51
CA TYR A 791 -1.98 45.76 1.68
C TYR A 791 -2.45 46.03 0.24
N ALA A 792 -2.11 45.12 -0.66
CA ALA A 792 -2.71 45.01 -1.99
C ALA A 792 -3.77 43.90 -1.97
N LEU A 793 -4.85 44.07 -2.71
CA LEU A 793 -5.80 42.99 -3.01
C LEU A 793 -6.01 42.96 -4.52
N ASN A 794 -5.62 41.87 -5.15
CA ASN A 794 -5.67 41.63 -6.57
C ASN A 794 -6.78 40.62 -6.87
N VAL A 795 -7.53 40.85 -7.95
CA VAL A 795 -8.57 39.93 -8.44
C VAL A 795 -8.31 39.63 -9.90
N THR A 796 -8.17 38.36 -10.24
CA THR A 796 -7.95 37.89 -11.62
C THR A 796 -8.90 36.74 -11.97
N ALA A 797 -9.25 36.61 -13.25
CA ALA A 797 -10.06 35.49 -13.72
C ALA A 797 -9.13 34.38 -14.19
N SER A 798 -9.51 33.14 -13.90
CA SER A 798 -8.85 31.92 -14.32
C SER A 798 -9.80 31.11 -15.21
N ASP A 799 -9.24 30.35 -16.16
CA ASP A 799 -9.97 29.41 -17.00
C ASP A 799 -10.15 28.03 -16.33
N GLY A 800 -9.72 27.89 -15.06
CA GLY A 800 -9.74 26.62 -14.35
C GLY A 800 -8.59 25.69 -14.76
N SER A 801 -7.59 26.17 -15.49
CA SER A 801 -6.45 25.35 -15.90
C SER A 801 -5.73 24.73 -14.70
N GLY A 802 -5.62 23.41 -14.69
CA GLY A 802 -5.01 22.64 -13.60
C GLY A 802 -5.99 22.07 -12.58
N THR A 803 -7.29 22.13 -12.84
CA THR A 803 -8.32 21.37 -12.09
C THR A 803 -8.68 20.09 -12.84
N CYS A 804 -9.40 19.17 -12.20
CA CYS A 804 -9.88 17.94 -12.87
C CYS A 804 -10.82 18.21 -14.06
N GLY A 805 -11.59 19.31 -14.01
CA GLY A 805 -12.45 19.71 -15.14
C GLY A 805 -11.68 20.30 -16.33
N THR A 806 -10.50 20.88 -16.09
CA THR A 806 -9.63 21.46 -17.13
C THR A 806 -8.16 21.15 -16.84
N PRO A 807 -7.72 19.87 -16.95
CA PRO A 807 -6.37 19.47 -16.57
C PRO A 807 -5.32 20.05 -17.52
N LEU A 808 -4.12 20.30 -16.99
CA LEU A 808 -2.99 20.76 -17.78
C LEU A 808 -2.53 19.66 -18.74
N ALA A 809 -2.59 19.92 -20.03
CA ALA A 809 -2.16 18.96 -21.04
C ALA A 809 -0.64 18.75 -20.98
N THR A 810 -0.21 17.49 -20.89
CA THR A 810 1.19 17.08 -21.08
C THR A 810 1.46 16.66 -22.52
N GLU A 811 2.72 16.43 -22.87
CA GLU A 811 3.07 15.78 -24.13
C GLU A 811 3.04 14.25 -23.96
N SER A 812 2.78 13.50 -25.04
CA SER A 812 2.88 12.03 -25.00
C SER A 812 4.32 11.52 -25.10
N ALA A 813 5.32 12.39 -25.32
CA ALA A 813 6.71 11.98 -25.50
C ALA A 813 7.46 12.03 -24.17
N VAL A 814 7.93 10.88 -23.69
CA VAL A 814 8.78 10.73 -22.49
C VAL A 814 10.27 10.58 -22.88
N PRO A 815 11.23 11.00 -22.03
CA PRO A 815 11.05 11.59 -20.70
C PRO A 815 10.60 13.05 -20.76
N GLN A 816 9.81 13.48 -19.76
CA GLN A 816 9.29 14.84 -19.61
C GLN A 816 9.76 15.46 -18.31
N VAL A 817 10.01 16.77 -18.31
CA VAL A 817 10.19 17.54 -17.08
C VAL A 817 9.33 18.79 -17.17
N LEU A 818 8.38 18.89 -16.25
CA LEU A 818 7.42 19.98 -16.13
C LEU A 818 7.70 20.72 -14.82
N THR A 819 7.43 22.02 -14.81
CA THR A 819 7.54 22.84 -13.58
C THR A 819 6.25 23.60 -13.38
N GLY A 820 5.76 23.61 -12.14
CA GLY A 820 4.54 24.30 -11.77
C GLY A 820 4.54 24.74 -10.31
N THR A 821 3.38 25.15 -9.83
CA THR A 821 3.17 25.51 -8.43
C THR A 821 1.75 25.13 -8.02
N THR A 822 1.61 24.58 -6.82
CA THR A 822 0.32 24.29 -6.18
C THR A 822 -0.24 25.51 -5.44
N ARG A 823 0.61 26.50 -5.15
CA ARG A 823 0.15 27.79 -4.61
C ARG A 823 -0.80 28.45 -5.60
N GLY A 824 -1.94 28.94 -5.12
CA GLY A 824 -2.93 29.58 -5.98
C GLY A 824 -4.04 28.67 -6.45
N ARG A 825 -4.05 27.36 -6.12
CA ARG A 825 -4.99 26.36 -6.68
C ARG A 825 -6.12 25.97 -5.72
N ILE A 826 -7.11 25.26 -6.23
CA ILE A 826 -8.16 24.69 -5.38
C ILE A 826 -7.61 23.47 -4.67
N ASP A 827 -8.10 23.23 -3.46
CA ASP A 827 -8.15 21.89 -2.86
C ASP A 827 -9.49 21.27 -3.29
N ALA A 828 -9.46 20.32 -4.21
CA ALA A 828 -10.67 19.63 -4.69
C ALA A 828 -10.48 18.13 -4.91
N VAL A 829 -9.29 17.58 -4.66
CA VAL A 829 -9.02 16.15 -4.81
C VAL A 829 -8.34 15.60 -3.57
N GLU A 830 -9.08 14.82 -2.79
CA GLU A 830 -8.50 14.03 -1.70
C GLU A 830 -8.04 12.67 -2.21
N SER A 831 -6.78 12.33 -1.97
CA SER A 831 -6.19 11.04 -2.38
C SER A 831 -6.03 10.07 -1.20
N SER A 832 -5.85 8.77 -1.49
CA SER A 832 -5.77 7.76 -0.41
C SER A 832 -4.52 7.87 0.47
N CYS A 833 -3.46 8.51 -0.04
CA CYS A 833 -2.19 8.69 0.64
C CYS A 833 -1.97 10.10 1.19
N GLY A 834 -2.87 11.06 0.95
CA GLY A 834 -2.72 12.43 1.44
C GLY A 834 -3.49 13.47 0.64
N GLY A 835 -3.08 14.74 0.74
CA GLY A 835 -3.71 15.87 0.03
C GLY A 835 -4.80 16.61 0.81
N TRP A 836 -5.13 16.18 2.03
CA TRP A 836 -6.22 16.81 2.80
C TRP A 836 -5.88 18.26 3.17
N ASN A 837 -6.65 19.23 2.66
CA ASN A 837 -6.45 20.67 2.90
C ASN A 837 -5.25 21.28 2.15
N ALA A 838 -4.70 20.60 1.13
CA ALA A 838 -3.65 21.14 0.27
C ALA A 838 -4.24 21.47 -1.11
N PRO A 839 -3.79 22.56 -1.74
CA PRO A 839 -4.21 22.88 -3.09
C PRO A 839 -3.47 22.03 -4.13
N GLU A 840 -4.18 21.48 -5.12
CA GLU A 840 -3.58 20.61 -6.14
C GLU A 840 -3.39 21.23 -7.53
N ALA A 841 -2.54 20.60 -8.34
CA ALA A 841 -2.41 20.85 -9.77
C ALA A 841 -2.54 19.55 -10.58
N VAL A 842 -3.54 19.52 -11.45
CA VAL A 842 -3.91 18.32 -12.21
C VAL A 842 -3.38 18.38 -13.64
N TYR A 843 -2.68 17.33 -14.06
CA TYR A 843 -2.19 17.11 -15.42
C TYR A 843 -2.94 15.96 -16.09
N SER A 844 -3.08 16.03 -17.41
CA SER A 844 -3.56 14.91 -18.22
C SER A 844 -2.41 14.35 -19.05
N PHE A 845 -2.17 13.04 -18.92
CA PHE A 845 -1.15 12.31 -19.66
C PHE A 845 -1.75 11.14 -20.43
N THR A 846 -1.37 10.99 -21.70
CA THR A 846 -1.77 9.86 -22.55
C THR A 846 -0.54 9.05 -22.91
N ALA A 847 -0.52 7.78 -22.50
CA ALA A 847 0.59 6.85 -22.73
C ALA A 847 0.80 6.64 -24.24
N PRO A 848 1.99 6.90 -24.80
CA PRO A 848 2.27 6.68 -26.23
C PRO A 848 2.33 5.19 -26.61
N GLU A 849 2.78 4.35 -25.69
CA GLU A 849 2.94 2.90 -25.84
C GLU A 849 2.61 2.18 -24.53
N GLU A 850 2.42 0.86 -24.59
CA GLU A 850 2.14 0.05 -23.40
C GLU A 850 3.41 -0.12 -22.58
N GLY A 851 3.32 0.10 -21.27
CA GLY A 851 4.42 -0.12 -20.35
C GLY A 851 4.25 0.56 -19.00
N SER A 852 5.32 0.60 -18.22
CA SER A 852 5.32 1.17 -16.86
C SER A 852 5.78 2.61 -16.93
N TYR A 853 5.00 3.54 -16.38
CA TYR A 853 5.33 4.96 -16.36
C TYR A 853 5.56 5.41 -14.92
N THR A 854 6.63 6.18 -14.71
CA THR A 854 6.97 6.77 -13.41
C THR A 854 6.69 8.27 -13.44
N PHE A 855 6.00 8.75 -12.41
CA PHE A 855 5.74 10.16 -12.17
C PHE A 855 6.42 10.53 -10.85
N ASP A 856 7.43 11.40 -10.89
CA ASP A 856 8.14 11.85 -9.67
C ASP A 856 8.09 13.36 -9.50
N LEU A 857 8.12 13.78 -8.23
CA LEU A 857 8.17 15.18 -7.83
C LEU A 857 9.55 15.59 -7.32
N PHE A 858 10.61 14.95 -7.79
CA PHE A 858 11.94 15.17 -7.27
C PHE A 858 12.46 16.58 -7.57
N GLY A 859 13.00 17.23 -6.54
CA GLY A 859 13.45 18.63 -6.60
C GLY A 859 12.41 19.67 -6.17
N SER A 860 11.20 19.25 -5.80
CA SER A 860 10.18 20.09 -5.19
C SER A 860 10.60 20.60 -3.79
N ARG A 861 10.11 21.76 -3.39
CA ARG A 861 10.59 22.49 -2.19
C ARG A 861 9.68 22.38 -0.98
N TYR A 862 8.63 21.61 -1.09
CA TYR A 862 7.62 21.40 -0.07
C TYR A 862 7.32 19.91 0.01
N ASP A 863 6.56 19.55 1.04
CA ASP A 863 6.10 18.18 1.27
C ASP A 863 5.02 17.81 0.28
N THR A 864 5.37 17.00 -0.73
CA THR A 864 4.50 16.72 -1.88
C THR A 864 3.64 15.49 -1.65
N VAL A 865 2.51 15.42 -2.34
CA VAL A 865 1.73 14.20 -2.54
C VAL A 865 1.51 14.02 -4.04
N ILE A 866 1.55 12.80 -4.54
CA ILE A 866 1.22 12.49 -5.94
C ILE A 866 0.20 11.36 -6.01
N ALA A 867 -0.84 11.53 -6.81
CA ALA A 867 -1.85 10.50 -7.09
C ALA A 867 -2.12 10.41 -8.59
N VAL A 868 -2.34 9.19 -9.10
CA VAL A 868 -2.62 8.94 -10.52
C VAL A 868 -3.98 8.26 -10.67
N TYR A 869 -4.91 8.90 -11.40
CA TYR A 869 -6.27 8.41 -11.63
C TYR A 869 -6.49 7.99 -13.08
N ASP A 870 -7.30 6.96 -13.30
CA ASP A 870 -7.72 6.52 -14.63
C ASP A 870 -8.78 7.46 -15.22
N GLY A 871 -8.37 8.36 -16.11
CA GLY A 871 -9.22 9.24 -16.91
C GLY A 871 -9.90 10.42 -16.20
N ASP A 872 -10.31 10.29 -14.94
CA ASP A 872 -11.08 11.30 -14.19
C ASP A 872 -10.77 11.24 -12.68
N CYS A 873 -10.56 12.38 -12.00
CA CYS A 873 -10.20 12.37 -10.57
C CYS A 873 -11.39 12.10 -9.63
N SER A 874 -12.63 12.25 -10.10
CA SER A 874 -13.83 12.16 -9.25
C SER A 874 -14.53 10.80 -9.36
N THR A 875 -14.35 10.13 -10.50
CA THR A 875 -15.02 8.87 -10.83
C THR A 875 -14.07 7.79 -11.34
N GLY A 876 -12.83 8.14 -11.69
CA GLY A 876 -11.80 7.19 -12.07
C GLY A 876 -11.22 6.48 -10.85
N SER A 877 -10.71 5.26 -11.06
CA SER A 877 -9.97 4.54 -10.03
C SER A 877 -8.60 5.17 -9.82
N GLU A 878 -8.22 5.34 -8.56
CA GLU A 878 -6.83 5.67 -8.19
C GLU A 878 -5.96 4.44 -8.50
N LEU A 879 -4.96 4.63 -9.35
CA LEU A 879 -4.06 3.58 -9.82
C LEU A 879 -2.83 3.45 -8.92
N ASP A 880 -2.34 4.56 -8.40
CA ASP A 880 -1.23 4.64 -7.45
C ASP A 880 -1.23 5.99 -6.74
N CYS A 881 -0.68 6.04 -5.53
CA CYS A 881 -0.60 7.22 -4.67
C CYS A 881 0.63 7.14 -3.78
N ASN A 882 1.32 8.26 -3.59
CA ASN A 882 2.44 8.35 -2.65
C ASN A 882 2.58 9.74 -2.01
N ASP A 883 2.84 9.79 -0.70
CA ASP A 883 3.13 11.00 0.09
C ASP A 883 4.60 11.15 0.52
N ASP A 884 5.46 10.13 0.36
CA ASP A 884 6.88 10.23 0.69
C ASP A 884 7.69 9.10 0.03
N TYR A 885 8.65 9.44 -0.83
CA TYR A 885 9.57 8.47 -1.44
C TYR A 885 11.04 8.79 -1.20
N LEU A 886 11.46 10.02 -1.53
CA LEU A 886 12.86 10.46 -1.40
C LEU A 886 12.97 11.64 -0.42
N GLY A 887 12.79 11.35 0.86
CA GLY A 887 12.42 12.39 1.82
C GLY A 887 11.02 12.88 1.50
N LEU A 888 10.78 14.20 1.64
CA LEU A 888 9.47 14.87 1.46
C LEU A 888 8.95 14.95 0.01
N GLN A 889 9.41 14.07 -0.87
CA GLN A 889 9.14 14.12 -2.31
C GLN A 889 8.60 12.77 -2.78
N SER A 890 7.53 12.81 -3.56
CA SER A 890 6.70 11.64 -3.90
C SER A 890 7.03 11.06 -5.27
N LEU A 891 6.69 9.79 -5.45
CA LEU A 891 6.82 9.06 -6.71
C LEU A 891 5.69 8.03 -6.85
N ALA A 892 5.04 7.99 -8.01
CA ALA A 892 4.07 6.98 -8.38
C ALA A 892 4.52 6.22 -9.64
N THR A 893 4.28 4.92 -9.69
CA THR A 893 4.59 4.06 -10.85
C THR A 893 3.38 3.22 -11.24
N VAL A 894 2.88 3.43 -12.45
CA VAL A 894 1.68 2.75 -12.96
C VAL A 894 1.94 2.04 -14.28
N SER A 895 1.29 0.91 -14.51
CA SER A 895 1.30 0.23 -15.81
C SER A 895 0.13 0.72 -16.65
N LEU A 896 0.40 1.24 -17.85
CA LEU A 896 -0.60 1.86 -18.73
C LEU A 896 -0.62 1.20 -20.11
N ASP A 897 -1.82 1.03 -20.67
CA ASP A 897 -2.02 0.60 -22.05
C ASP A 897 -1.67 1.72 -23.05
N ALA A 898 -1.26 1.36 -24.26
CA ALA A 898 -1.02 2.32 -25.33
C ALA A 898 -2.30 3.14 -25.65
N GLY A 899 -2.22 4.46 -25.47
CA GLY A 899 -3.32 5.40 -25.67
C GLY A 899 -4.25 5.57 -24.45
N GLN A 900 -4.00 4.88 -23.35
CA GLN A 900 -4.69 5.13 -22.08
C GLN A 900 -4.35 6.53 -21.58
N THR A 901 -5.36 7.24 -21.07
CA THR A 901 -5.21 8.60 -20.55
C THR A 901 -5.46 8.59 -19.04
N VAL A 902 -4.50 9.10 -18.29
CA VAL A 902 -4.57 9.26 -16.83
C VAL A 902 -4.54 10.73 -16.44
N LEU A 903 -5.07 11.02 -15.26
CA LEU A 903 -4.89 12.32 -14.60
C LEU A 903 -3.86 12.17 -13.47
N VAL A 904 -2.85 13.02 -13.50
CA VAL A 904 -1.78 13.07 -12.50
C VAL A 904 -2.04 14.28 -11.61
N VAL A 905 -2.31 14.03 -10.34
CA VAL A 905 -2.61 15.04 -9.33
C VAL A 905 -1.33 15.31 -8.55
N VAL A 906 -0.83 16.55 -8.64
CA VAL A 906 0.32 17.03 -7.89
C VAL A 906 -0.18 17.88 -6.75
N ASP A 907 0.08 17.46 -5.53
CA ASP A 907 -0.52 18.02 -4.32
C ASP A 907 0.53 18.18 -3.21
N GLY A 908 0.10 18.48 -1.98
CA GLY A 908 0.94 18.56 -0.80
C GLY A 908 0.39 17.82 0.41
N TYR A 909 1.26 17.49 1.36
CA TYR A 909 0.84 16.87 2.60
C TYR A 909 0.24 17.92 3.55
N ARG A 910 -1.00 17.70 4.01
CA ARG A 910 -1.80 18.65 4.82
C ARG A 910 -2.00 19.98 4.13
N GLU A 911 -1.51 21.10 4.68
CA GLU A 911 -1.68 22.44 4.09
C GLU A 911 -0.46 22.87 3.24
N SER A 912 0.48 21.94 3.00
CA SER A 912 1.75 22.23 2.33
C SER A 912 1.54 22.59 0.87
N SER A 913 2.13 23.70 0.40
CA SER A 913 2.05 24.10 -1.00
C SER A 913 3.30 24.84 -1.49
N GLY A 914 3.61 24.71 -2.78
CA GLY A 914 4.83 25.29 -3.32
C GLY A 914 5.08 25.02 -4.79
N ASP A 915 6.27 25.45 -5.23
CA ASP A 915 6.77 25.15 -6.56
C ASP A 915 7.25 23.69 -6.62
N TYR A 916 6.86 22.99 -7.68
CA TYR A 916 7.22 21.60 -7.94
C TYR A 916 7.90 21.40 -9.29
N THR A 917 8.61 20.29 -9.41
CA THR A 917 9.09 19.73 -10.67
C THR A 917 8.46 18.36 -10.84
N LEU A 918 7.70 18.14 -11.91
CA LEU A 918 7.09 16.86 -12.25
C LEU A 918 7.88 16.22 -13.39
N THR A 919 8.50 15.07 -13.12
CA THR A 919 9.19 14.26 -14.12
C THR A 919 8.29 13.09 -14.52
N ILE A 920 8.21 12.80 -15.82
CA ILE A 920 7.45 11.66 -16.35
C ILE A 920 8.38 10.80 -17.19
N ASP A 921 8.62 9.57 -16.74
CA ASP A 921 9.51 8.57 -17.36
C ASP A 921 8.74 7.29 -17.73
N HIS A 922 9.31 6.48 -18.62
CA HIS A 922 8.80 5.18 -19.09
C HIS A 922 9.89 4.11 -19.00
#